data_AF-A0A4Q4SB09-F1
#
_entry.id   AF-A0A4Q4SB09-F1
#
_cell.length_a   1.000
_cell.length_b   1.000
_cell.length_c   1.000
_cell.angle_alpha   90.00
_cell.angle_beta   90.00
_cell.angle_gamma   90.00
#
_symmetry.space_group_name_H-M   'P 1'
#
loop_
_entity.id
_entity.type
_entity.pdbx_description
1 polymer ?
#
loop_
_entity_poly.entity_id
_entity_poly.type
_entity_poly.pdbx_seq_one_letter_code
_entity_poly.pdbx_strand_id
1 'polypeptide(L)'
;MDVCKDVDNYMQYIQQHRRLLQDAKKRHGQRPHDRKDRHVMLLEFMMVLMSTAQRTGKKDTQNIHSSFVPPAYPPCTTALENLKPIKIEDLRLETHHRGRFLLLRVVTPPNRMTGILVLVEDEYGDVVILQLYQQEDEVSRPATNVVDKGIVLIVKEPFFKVTASGDYSLRVDHLSDIVSLNSDDTRIPQSWRPRLQEIGKCANTLKLGGNAHVGKGEYWQAIEKYSNALVYSSAPSEINVIKRNRALAYLKTKQYDAALSDTGFPEFGEEASEKALFRAAEALYYLRQYGDCYEVLEQLCKLFPSNNEVIASLKRARRRCDESSNGQFDFKLLHAEAKRYSPPHLDHATYIGPVEVRKVAGKGRGLFTTKPMKAGDLVLCEKAFSHAHVDDGEKGNANITLLVNVETNRAFMGGQADLIQSITQKLYKNPSMAPDFTNLHHGDYKAVDIQSVDGQPVTDTFLVERTMSLNVFGCPVTTLKSHTEVTSNNFSKENANFHSCGIWIKASYINHSCLGNVRRSFIGDMMIVRAAKDLDVGTELMFPYEAPEGSYTSKTERKLKNWGFVCTCALCEDIKATKFSEVTKRKNLLAQLDRLCKSGMIPQDMSTKFERLLKALNETYARPAEEVPRLSLWDPQLLLTRVYMGKLDLTKGLESARKTLQTLSFVVTGLDRSSEALVVLKWGHTVDHLVEVFLHAGSALEQLGLSEKSKQAKHYARVAYRILVGEDASFGDTYLSFRNLK
;
A
#
# COMPACT_ATOMS: atom_id res chain seq x y z
N MET A 1 -22.74 4.20 -0.29
CA MET A 1 -22.76 4.43 1.17
C MET A 1 -22.93 5.92 1.39
N ASP A 2 -23.96 6.33 2.15
CA ASP A 2 -24.23 7.74 2.43
C ASP A 2 -23.24 8.23 3.49
N VAL A 3 -22.07 8.70 3.01
CA VAL A 3 -20.88 9.03 3.81
C VAL A 3 -21.20 9.96 5.00
N CYS A 4 -22.23 10.80 4.90
CA CYS A 4 -22.59 11.72 5.99
C CYS A 4 -23.30 11.02 7.17
N LYS A 5 -24.23 10.08 6.91
CA LYS A 5 -24.93 9.35 7.98
C LYS A 5 -24.04 8.32 8.68
N ASP A 6 -23.13 7.70 7.92
CA ASP A 6 -22.22 6.70 8.48
C ASP A 6 -21.13 7.35 9.37
N VAL A 7 -20.69 8.57 9.06
CA VAL A 7 -19.70 9.32 9.87
C VAL A 7 -20.22 9.73 11.25
N ASP A 8 -21.51 10.07 11.39
CA ASP A 8 -22.07 10.46 12.69
C ASP A 8 -22.24 9.26 13.64
N ASN A 9 -22.75 8.14 13.13
CA ASN A 9 -22.81 6.86 13.88
C ASN A 9 -21.41 6.38 14.29
N TYR A 10 -20.44 6.56 13.39
CA TYR A 10 -19.05 6.23 13.60
C TYR A 10 -18.38 7.08 14.71
N MET A 11 -18.63 8.39 14.69
CA MET A 11 -18.10 9.31 15.71
C MET A 11 -18.68 9.03 17.09
N GLN A 12 -19.96 8.65 17.19
CA GLN A 12 -20.56 8.19 18.45
C GLN A 12 -19.89 6.90 18.95
N TYR A 13 -19.64 5.94 18.07
CA TYR A 13 -18.96 4.68 18.41
C TYR A 13 -17.53 4.90 18.94
N ILE A 14 -16.75 5.79 18.29
CA ILE A 14 -15.42 6.21 18.77
C ILE A 14 -15.51 6.87 20.14
N GLN A 15 -16.48 7.78 20.34
CA GLN A 15 -16.63 8.47 21.62
C GLN A 15 -16.98 7.52 22.76
N GLN A 16 -17.88 6.57 22.54
CA GLN A 16 -18.23 5.54 23.52
C GLN A 16 -17.01 4.69 23.88
N HIS A 17 -16.23 4.25 22.89
CA HIS A 17 -15.01 3.48 23.14
C HIS A 17 -13.91 4.27 23.83
N ARG A 18 -13.75 5.57 23.53
CA ARG A 18 -12.83 6.42 24.28
C ARG A 18 -13.19 6.48 25.76
N ARG A 19 -14.49 6.53 26.11
CA ARG A 19 -14.94 6.47 27.51
C ARG A 19 -14.56 5.14 28.14
N LEU A 20 -14.84 4.01 27.47
CA LEU A 20 -14.45 2.68 27.95
C LEU A 20 -12.93 2.57 28.19
N LEU A 21 -12.11 3.09 27.28
CA LEU A 21 -10.64 3.11 27.45
C LEU A 21 -10.19 4.03 28.59
N GLN A 22 -10.85 5.18 28.77
CA GLN A 22 -10.57 6.06 29.91
C GLN A 22 -10.94 5.39 31.23
N ASP A 23 -12.05 4.66 31.29
CA ASP A 23 -12.48 3.92 32.47
C ASP A 23 -11.56 2.72 32.76
N ALA A 24 -11.13 1.99 31.72
CA ALA A 24 -10.12 0.94 31.85
C ALA A 24 -8.80 1.50 32.38
N LYS A 25 -8.35 2.66 31.88
CA LYS A 25 -7.14 3.35 32.38
C LYS A 25 -7.24 3.75 33.86
N LYS A 26 -8.43 4.07 34.38
CA LYS A 26 -8.61 4.33 35.83
C LYS A 26 -8.32 3.10 36.68
N ARG A 27 -8.43 1.89 36.10
CA ARG A 27 -8.11 0.62 36.75
C ARG A 27 -6.66 0.16 36.54
N HIS A 28 -5.82 1.00 35.93
CA HIS A 28 -4.41 0.67 35.67
C HIS A 28 -3.69 0.19 36.94
N GLY A 29 -2.98 -0.92 36.84
CA GLY A 29 -2.19 -1.50 37.92
C GLY A 29 -3.01 -2.31 38.95
N GLN A 30 -4.34 -2.28 38.88
CA GLN A 30 -5.20 -3.07 39.77
C GLN A 30 -5.12 -4.56 39.43
N ARG A 31 -5.21 -5.40 40.46
CA ARG A 31 -5.41 -6.84 40.30
C ARG A 31 -6.92 -7.11 40.32
N PRO A 32 -7.49 -7.75 39.28
CA PRO A 32 -8.91 -8.06 39.27
C PRO A 32 -9.21 -9.23 40.22
N HIS A 33 -10.17 -9.04 41.12
CA HIS A 33 -10.66 -10.08 42.03
C HIS A 33 -12.06 -10.59 41.67
N ASP A 34 -12.66 -9.96 40.66
CA ASP A 34 -14.01 -10.18 40.13
C ASP A 34 -13.99 -10.98 38.81
N ARG A 35 -12.98 -11.84 38.62
CA ARG A 35 -12.90 -12.71 37.45
C ARG A 35 -13.99 -13.77 37.51
N LYS A 36 -14.61 -14.06 36.36
CA LYS A 36 -15.61 -15.10 36.22
C LYS A 36 -15.00 -16.49 36.47
N ASP A 37 -15.83 -17.40 36.96
CA ASP A 37 -15.47 -18.81 37.10
C ASP A 37 -15.14 -19.46 35.74
N ARG A 38 -14.26 -20.46 35.76
CA ARG A 38 -13.83 -21.22 34.58
C ARG A 38 -15.00 -21.76 33.76
N HIS A 39 -16.00 -22.35 34.41
CA HIS A 39 -17.14 -22.95 33.71
C HIS A 39 -17.99 -21.89 33.03
N VAL A 40 -18.20 -20.75 33.69
CA VAL A 40 -18.92 -19.59 33.14
C VAL A 40 -18.19 -19.05 31.91
N MET A 41 -16.88 -18.82 32.00
CA MET A 41 -16.07 -18.34 30.87
C MET A 41 -16.15 -19.29 29.67
N LEU A 42 -16.02 -20.59 29.90
CA LEU A 42 -16.12 -21.61 28.85
C LEU A 42 -17.50 -21.61 28.18
N LEU A 43 -18.57 -21.56 28.98
CA LEU A 43 -19.95 -21.53 28.48
C LEU A 43 -20.18 -20.30 27.61
N GLU A 44 -19.84 -19.11 28.11
CA GLU A 44 -20.02 -17.84 27.40
C GLU A 44 -19.21 -17.82 26.09
N PHE A 45 -17.94 -18.23 26.14
CA PHE A 45 -17.10 -18.27 24.94
C PHE A 45 -17.65 -19.23 23.89
N MET A 46 -18.10 -20.42 24.28
CA MET A 46 -18.69 -21.41 23.36
C MET A 46 -20.01 -20.92 22.77
N MET A 47 -20.85 -20.20 23.54
CA MET A 47 -22.06 -19.56 23.04
C MET A 47 -21.74 -18.50 21.98
N VAL A 48 -20.73 -17.66 22.21
CA VAL A 48 -20.27 -16.65 21.24
C VAL A 48 -19.73 -17.33 19.98
N LEU A 49 -18.93 -18.39 20.13
CA LEU A 49 -18.39 -19.17 19.01
C LEU A 49 -19.51 -19.77 18.14
N MET A 50 -20.51 -20.41 18.76
CA MET A 50 -21.67 -20.95 18.05
C MET A 50 -22.47 -19.87 17.32
N SER A 51 -22.69 -18.72 17.97
CA SER A 51 -23.40 -17.59 17.36
C SER A 51 -22.64 -17.01 16.16
N THR A 52 -21.31 -16.98 16.23
CA THR A 52 -20.43 -16.47 15.16
C THR A 52 -20.47 -17.41 13.96
N ALA A 53 -20.37 -18.72 14.21
CA ALA A 53 -20.48 -19.76 13.17
C ALA A 53 -21.85 -19.75 12.47
N GLN A 54 -22.93 -19.44 13.18
CA GLN A 54 -24.27 -19.29 12.58
C GLN A 54 -24.39 -18.03 11.71
N ARG A 55 -23.70 -16.94 12.06
CA ARG A 55 -23.71 -15.68 11.30
C ARG A 55 -22.87 -15.77 10.03
N THR A 56 -21.72 -16.41 10.07
CA THR A 56 -20.84 -16.59 8.89
C THR A 56 -21.47 -17.46 7.78
N GLY A 57 -22.51 -18.25 8.11
CA GLY A 57 -23.29 -19.02 7.13
C GLY A 57 -24.36 -18.23 6.35
N LYS A 58 -24.65 -16.96 6.70
CA LYS A 58 -25.66 -16.13 6.01
C LYS A 58 -25.00 -15.20 4.99
N LYS A 59 -25.40 -15.30 3.72
CA LYS A 59 -24.82 -14.57 2.58
C LYS A 59 -25.20 -13.08 2.45
N ASP A 60 -25.92 -12.49 3.41
CA ASP A 60 -26.57 -11.16 3.25
C ASP A 60 -26.29 -10.14 4.37
N THR A 61 -25.26 -10.32 5.19
CA THR A 61 -24.91 -9.33 6.23
C THR A 61 -23.59 -8.64 5.96
N GLN A 62 -23.62 -7.36 5.61
CA GLN A 62 -22.45 -6.48 5.70
C GLN A 62 -22.07 -6.31 7.17
N ASN A 63 -20.96 -6.90 7.58
CA ASN A 63 -20.44 -6.77 8.95
C ASN A 63 -19.28 -5.76 8.96
N ILE A 64 -19.43 -4.70 9.75
CA ILE A 64 -18.32 -3.80 10.09
C ILE A 64 -17.62 -4.39 11.31
N HIS A 65 -16.35 -4.75 11.14
CA HIS A 65 -15.52 -5.23 12.23
C HIS A 65 -14.57 -4.11 12.65
N SER A 66 -14.79 -3.55 13.84
CA SER A 66 -13.92 -2.54 14.43
C SER A 66 -12.88 -3.18 15.34
N SER A 67 -11.63 -2.74 15.22
CA SER A 67 -10.57 -3.01 16.18
C SER A 67 -9.89 -1.70 16.59
N PHE A 68 -9.55 -1.61 17.87
CA PHE A 68 -8.85 -0.47 18.42
C PHE A 68 -7.39 -0.84 18.63
N VAL A 69 -6.51 0.01 18.12
CA VAL A 69 -5.06 -0.12 18.31
C VAL A 69 -4.73 0.58 19.65
N PRO A 70 -4.16 -0.13 20.63
CA PRO A 70 -3.78 0.46 21.91
C PRO A 70 -2.63 1.47 21.72
N PRO A 71 -2.28 2.26 22.76
CA PRO A 71 -1.03 3.02 22.75
C PRO A 71 0.14 2.12 22.38
N ALA A 72 1.06 2.64 21.55
CA ALA A 72 2.13 1.82 21.02
C ALA A 72 3.07 1.31 22.12
N TYR A 73 3.53 0.06 21.96
CA TYR A 73 4.45 -0.57 22.89
C TYR A 73 5.45 -1.45 22.12
N PRO A 74 6.73 -1.50 22.53
CA PRO A 74 7.73 -2.28 21.79
C PRO A 74 7.47 -3.80 21.91
N PRO A 75 7.85 -4.59 20.90
CA PRO A 75 7.88 -6.05 20.98
C PRO A 75 8.87 -6.53 22.03
N CYS A 76 8.73 -7.77 22.49
CA CYS A 76 9.68 -8.36 23.40
C CYS A 76 11.00 -8.69 22.68
N THR A 77 12.06 -7.98 23.07
CA THR A 77 13.41 -8.21 22.55
C THR A 77 14.30 -9.03 23.49
N THR A 78 13.73 -9.56 24.58
CA THR A 78 14.47 -10.36 25.56
C THR A 78 14.38 -11.85 25.20
N ALA A 79 15.50 -12.55 25.19
CA ALA A 79 15.54 -14.00 25.00
C ALA A 79 14.71 -14.72 26.07
N LEU A 80 13.99 -15.77 25.69
CA LEU A 80 13.05 -16.43 26.58
C LEU A 80 13.70 -16.99 27.86
N GLU A 81 14.95 -17.45 27.78
CA GLU A 81 15.73 -17.92 28.93
C GLU A 81 15.95 -16.85 30.02
N ASN A 82 15.90 -15.58 29.64
CA ASN A 82 16.10 -14.43 30.53
C ASN A 82 14.78 -13.85 31.07
N LEU A 83 13.64 -14.36 30.62
CA LEU A 83 12.33 -13.98 31.13
C LEU A 83 11.97 -14.79 32.37
N LYS A 84 11.26 -14.17 33.31
CA LYS A 84 10.77 -14.85 34.52
C LYS A 84 9.30 -15.24 34.36
N PRO A 85 8.86 -16.42 34.85
CA PRO A 85 7.45 -16.76 34.80
C PRO A 85 6.61 -15.77 35.62
N ILE A 86 5.36 -15.61 35.23
CA ILE A 86 4.29 -14.93 35.98
C ILE A 86 3.02 -15.79 35.87
N LYS A 87 2.11 -15.65 36.83
CA LYS A 87 0.82 -16.36 36.85
C LYS A 87 -0.32 -15.46 36.40
N ILE A 88 -1.45 -16.03 35.99
CA ILE A 88 -2.63 -15.24 35.62
C ILE A 88 -3.17 -14.46 36.83
N GLU A 89 -3.19 -15.04 38.04
CA GLU A 89 -3.57 -14.34 39.30
C GLU A 89 -2.74 -13.09 39.61
N ASP A 90 -1.50 -13.02 39.14
CA ASP A 90 -0.58 -11.93 39.45
C ASP A 90 -0.68 -10.73 38.50
N LEU A 91 -1.40 -10.90 37.39
CA LEU A 91 -1.52 -9.89 36.33
C LEU A 91 -2.26 -8.64 36.81
N ARG A 92 -1.83 -7.50 36.30
CA ARG A 92 -2.40 -6.18 36.58
C ARG A 92 -3.02 -5.58 35.33
N LEU A 93 -4.18 -4.93 35.50
CA LEU A 93 -4.94 -4.35 34.40
C LEU A 93 -4.18 -3.18 33.74
N GLU A 94 -4.37 -3.07 32.43
CA GLU A 94 -3.73 -2.10 31.54
C GLU A 94 -2.20 -2.05 31.69
N THR A 95 -1.58 -3.18 32.03
CA THR A 95 -0.13 -3.27 32.34
C THR A 95 0.57 -4.28 31.41
N HIS A 96 1.72 -3.87 30.86
CA HIS A 96 2.67 -4.77 30.21
C HIS A 96 3.64 -5.34 31.24
N HIS A 97 3.67 -6.66 31.38
CA HIS A 97 4.52 -7.33 32.37
C HIS A 97 5.91 -7.57 31.77
N ARG A 98 6.71 -6.51 31.63
CA ARG A 98 8.07 -6.55 31.05
C ARG A 98 9.00 -7.48 31.82
N GLY A 99 9.88 -8.18 31.10
CA GLY A 99 10.79 -9.19 31.67
C GLY A 99 10.08 -10.46 32.18
N ARG A 100 8.78 -10.64 31.88
CA ARG A 100 8.00 -11.81 32.28
C ARG A 100 7.49 -12.63 31.10
N PHE A 101 7.11 -13.88 31.35
CA PHE A 101 6.38 -14.71 30.39
C PHE A 101 5.27 -15.52 31.08
N LEU A 102 4.23 -15.84 30.34
CA LEU A 102 3.17 -16.78 30.73
C LEU A 102 3.31 -18.08 29.95
N LEU A 103 3.20 -19.22 30.63
CA LEU A 103 3.04 -20.54 30.02
C LEU A 103 1.55 -20.91 30.04
N LEU A 104 0.98 -21.18 28.88
CA LEU A 104 -0.47 -21.28 28.71
C LEU A 104 -0.85 -22.50 27.87
N ARG A 105 -1.94 -23.16 28.23
CA ARG A 105 -2.59 -24.20 27.41
C ARG A 105 -3.93 -23.70 26.88
N VAL A 106 -4.17 -23.90 25.59
CA VAL A 106 -5.41 -23.52 24.93
C VAL A 106 -6.51 -24.54 25.28
N VAL A 107 -7.67 -24.06 25.75
CA VAL A 107 -8.76 -24.93 26.22
C VAL A 107 -9.99 -24.93 25.32
N THR A 108 -10.08 -24.01 24.35
CA THR A 108 -11.17 -23.93 23.37
C THR A 108 -10.65 -23.91 21.93
N PRO A 109 -11.49 -24.28 20.94
CA PRO A 109 -11.23 -23.94 19.54
C PRO A 109 -11.10 -22.41 19.35
N PRO A 110 -10.42 -21.95 18.29
CA PRO A 110 -10.29 -20.54 17.99
C PRO A 110 -11.60 -19.92 17.48
N ASN A 111 -11.88 -18.70 17.92
CA ASN A 111 -12.91 -17.84 17.36
C ASN A 111 -12.25 -16.66 16.62
N ARG A 112 -12.39 -16.58 15.31
CA ARG A 112 -11.79 -15.50 14.51
C ARG A 112 -12.78 -14.35 14.33
N MET A 113 -12.31 -13.15 14.67
CA MET A 113 -12.98 -11.87 14.38
C MET A 113 -11.96 -10.91 13.72
N THR A 114 -11.63 -9.79 14.37
CA THR A 114 -10.51 -8.91 13.95
C THR A 114 -9.14 -9.45 14.34
N GLY A 115 -9.10 -10.41 15.27
CA GLY A 115 -7.96 -11.24 15.63
C GLY A 115 -8.45 -12.66 15.93
N ILE A 116 -7.55 -13.54 16.35
CA ILE A 116 -7.91 -14.88 16.82
C ILE A 116 -8.07 -14.85 18.33
N LEU A 117 -9.27 -15.23 18.81
CA LEU A 117 -9.59 -15.32 20.22
C LEU A 117 -9.64 -16.79 20.64
N VAL A 118 -9.04 -17.12 21.79
CA VAL A 118 -9.14 -18.42 22.45
C VAL A 118 -9.23 -18.23 23.97
N LEU A 119 -9.80 -19.20 24.68
CA LEU A 119 -9.57 -19.33 26.12
C LEU A 119 -8.30 -20.13 26.37
N VAL A 120 -7.51 -19.65 27.33
CA VAL A 120 -6.26 -20.27 27.76
C VAL A 120 -6.25 -20.42 29.28
N GLU A 121 -5.58 -21.46 29.76
CA GLU A 121 -5.34 -21.70 31.18
C GLU A 121 -3.85 -21.67 31.51
N ASP A 122 -3.50 -21.20 32.71
CA ASP A 122 -2.18 -21.41 33.28
C ASP A 122 -2.10 -22.71 34.10
N GLU A 123 -0.91 -23.03 34.59
CA GLU A 123 -0.65 -24.25 35.37
C GLU A 123 -1.45 -24.36 36.67
N TYR A 124 -2.00 -23.25 37.16
CA TYR A 124 -2.77 -23.15 38.39
C TYR A 124 -4.28 -23.26 38.13
N GLY A 125 -4.69 -23.37 36.86
CA GLY A 125 -6.07 -23.58 36.45
C GLY A 125 -6.88 -22.30 36.26
N ASP A 126 -6.27 -21.13 36.44
CA ASP A 126 -6.87 -19.83 36.12
C ASP A 126 -7.08 -19.73 34.60
N VAL A 127 -8.21 -19.14 34.18
CA VAL A 127 -8.58 -19.03 32.77
C VAL A 127 -8.76 -17.57 32.34
N VAL A 128 -8.27 -17.24 31.15
CA VAL A 128 -8.39 -15.91 30.56
C VAL A 128 -8.58 -15.98 29.04
N ILE A 129 -9.14 -14.94 28.44
CA ILE A 129 -9.19 -14.79 26.98
C ILE A 129 -7.81 -14.35 26.48
N LEU A 130 -7.28 -15.01 25.46
CA LEU A 130 -6.11 -14.58 24.70
C LEU A 130 -6.55 -14.08 23.31
N GLN A 131 -6.08 -12.89 22.93
CA GLN A 131 -6.36 -12.25 21.65
C GLN A 131 -5.07 -12.08 20.86
N LEU A 132 -4.96 -12.79 19.74
CA LEU A 132 -3.82 -12.74 18.83
C LEU A 132 -4.17 -11.88 17.60
N TYR A 133 -3.41 -10.80 17.39
CA TYR A 133 -3.57 -9.93 16.23
C TYR A 133 -2.52 -10.23 15.15
N GLN A 134 -2.70 -9.63 13.98
CA GLN A 134 -1.81 -9.71 12.81
C GLN A 134 -1.59 -11.13 12.25
N GLN A 135 -2.39 -12.12 12.66
CA GLN A 135 -2.37 -13.48 12.09
C GLN A 135 -2.90 -13.47 10.67
N GLU A 136 -2.44 -14.35 9.77
CA GLU A 136 -2.96 -14.41 8.40
C GLU A 136 -4.47 -14.69 8.35
N ASP A 137 -5.11 -14.34 7.24
CA ASP A 137 -6.52 -14.63 6.99
C ASP A 137 -6.80 -16.14 6.93
N GLU A 138 -8.07 -16.52 7.09
CA GLU A 138 -8.48 -17.92 7.20
C GLU A 138 -8.18 -18.75 5.93
N VAL A 139 -8.15 -18.12 4.75
CA VAL A 139 -7.84 -18.78 3.48
C VAL A 139 -6.35 -19.07 3.38
N SER A 140 -5.51 -18.14 3.85
CA SER A 140 -4.04 -18.27 3.84
C SER A 140 -3.51 -19.20 4.95
N ARG A 141 -4.08 -19.11 6.15
CA ARG A 141 -3.74 -19.95 7.31
C ARG A 141 -4.96 -20.07 8.23
N PRO A 142 -5.60 -21.25 8.30
CA PRO A 142 -6.70 -21.47 9.22
C PRO A 142 -6.33 -21.12 10.66
N ALA A 143 -7.26 -20.56 11.42
CA ALA A 143 -6.99 -20.17 12.80
C ALA A 143 -6.51 -21.36 13.65
N THR A 144 -7.03 -22.56 13.36
CA THR A 144 -6.63 -23.83 13.99
C THR A 144 -5.17 -24.21 13.72
N ASN A 145 -4.57 -23.73 12.63
CA ASN A 145 -3.15 -23.90 12.33
C ASN A 145 -2.25 -22.87 13.06
N VAL A 146 -2.86 -21.86 13.69
CA VAL A 146 -2.16 -20.87 14.52
C VAL A 146 -2.25 -21.29 15.98
N VAL A 147 -3.47 -21.54 16.45
CA VAL A 147 -3.79 -21.85 17.83
C VAL A 147 -5.09 -22.68 17.89
N ASP A 148 -5.06 -23.81 18.60
CA ASP A 148 -6.21 -24.71 18.76
C ASP A 148 -6.15 -25.43 20.11
N LYS A 149 -7.26 -26.05 20.51
CA LYS A 149 -7.41 -26.76 21.77
C LYS A 149 -6.27 -27.76 21.98
N GLY A 150 -5.62 -27.66 23.13
CA GLY A 150 -4.50 -28.52 23.54
C GLY A 150 -3.12 -27.99 23.15
N ILE A 151 -3.02 -26.98 22.29
CA ILE A 151 -1.74 -26.31 22.02
C ILE A 151 -1.25 -25.63 23.30
N VAL A 152 0.05 -25.79 23.58
CA VAL A 152 0.75 -25.10 24.67
C VAL A 152 1.64 -24.04 24.06
N LEU A 153 1.55 -22.82 24.58
CA LEU A 153 2.27 -21.66 24.07
C LEU A 153 2.80 -20.81 25.22
N ILE A 154 3.80 -19.99 24.89
CA ILE A 154 4.32 -18.95 25.76
C ILE A 154 3.92 -17.58 25.20
N VAL A 155 3.45 -16.71 26.08
CA VAL A 155 3.26 -15.28 25.81
C VAL A 155 4.37 -14.50 26.51
N LYS A 156 5.24 -13.86 25.74
CA LYS A 156 6.31 -12.98 26.23
C LYS A 156 5.72 -11.62 26.59
N GLU A 157 6.15 -11.06 27.72
CA GLU A 157 5.78 -9.73 28.23
C GLU A 157 4.28 -9.39 28.13
N PRO A 158 3.40 -10.23 28.71
CA PRO A 158 1.96 -10.18 28.45
C PRO A 158 1.32 -8.83 28.80
N PHE A 159 0.48 -8.35 27.89
CA PHE A 159 -0.38 -7.19 28.11
C PHE A 159 -1.76 -7.65 28.57
N PHE A 160 -2.14 -7.27 29.78
CA PHE A 160 -3.42 -7.64 30.36
C PHE A 160 -4.35 -6.43 30.42
N LYS A 161 -5.53 -6.53 29.78
CA LYS A 161 -6.43 -5.39 29.55
C LYS A 161 -7.89 -5.71 29.80
N VAL A 162 -8.69 -4.66 29.96
CA VAL A 162 -10.16 -4.74 30.00
C VAL A 162 -10.73 -4.76 28.57
N THR A 163 -11.67 -5.66 28.31
CA THR A 163 -12.38 -5.74 27.02
C THR A 163 -13.56 -4.76 26.98
N ALA A 164 -14.14 -4.54 25.80
CA ALA A 164 -15.34 -3.72 25.66
C ALA A 164 -16.58 -4.32 26.38
N SER A 165 -16.60 -5.64 26.63
CA SER A 165 -17.64 -6.31 27.41
C SER A 165 -17.46 -6.18 28.93
N GLY A 166 -16.34 -5.60 29.38
CA GLY A 166 -15.98 -5.51 30.80
C GLY A 166 -15.20 -6.73 31.33
N ASP A 167 -14.98 -7.75 30.49
CA ASP A 167 -14.13 -8.90 30.83
C ASP A 167 -12.64 -8.55 30.76
N TYR A 168 -11.80 -9.55 31.03
CA TYR A 168 -10.34 -9.41 31.03
C TYR A 168 -9.69 -10.29 29.97
N SER A 169 -8.67 -9.76 29.30
CA SER A 169 -7.98 -10.48 28.24
C SER A 169 -6.49 -10.18 28.17
N LEU A 170 -5.73 -11.19 27.78
CA LEU A 170 -4.38 -11.05 27.25
C LEU A 170 -4.46 -10.59 25.80
N ARG A 171 -3.78 -9.50 25.45
CA ARG A 171 -3.69 -9.01 24.08
C ARG A 171 -2.26 -9.10 23.59
N VAL A 172 -2.08 -9.62 22.38
CA VAL A 172 -0.78 -9.73 21.73
C VAL A 172 -0.86 -9.14 20.33
N ASP A 173 -0.14 -8.04 20.11
CA ASP A 173 -0.10 -7.34 18.82
C ASP A 173 1.15 -7.70 17.98
N HIS A 174 2.21 -8.21 18.60
CA HIS A 174 3.46 -8.58 17.92
C HIS A 174 3.56 -10.08 17.71
N LEU A 175 3.88 -10.49 16.47
CA LEU A 175 3.99 -11.91 16.11
C LEU A 175 5.10 -12.64 16.90
N SER A 176 6.21 -11.94 17.17
CA SER A 176 7.38 -12.47 17.89
C SER A 176 7.17 -12.70 19.39
N ASP A 177 6.07 -12.20 19.94
CA ASP A 177 5.79 -12.31 21.39
C ASP A 177 5.07 -13.63 21.74
N ILE A 178 4.75 -14.46 20.75
CA ILE A 178 4.19 -15.81 20.92
C ILE A 178 5.23 -16.86 20.56
N VAL A 179 5.39 -17.86 21.42
CA VAL A 179 6.21 -19.05 21.14
C VAL A 179 5.35 -20.30 21.34
N SER A 180 5.01 -20.98 20.24
CA SER A 180 4.35 -22.29 20.32
C SER A 180 5.35 -23.36 20.74
N LEU A 181 4.95 -24.21 21.70
CA LEU A 181 5.80 -25.29 22.20
C LEU A 181 5.43 -26.62 21.55
N ASN A 182 6.44 -27.38 21.15
CA ASN A 182 6.25 -28.74 20.66
C ASN A 182 5.82 -29.67 21.81
N SER A 183 5.08 -30.72 21.49
CA SER A 183 4.52 -31.66 22.49
C SER A 183 5.55 -32.34 23.42
N ASP A 184 6.82 -32.37 23.00
CA ASP A 184 7.96 -32.94 23.71
C ASP A 184 8.85 -31.89 24.40
N ASP A 185 8.49 -30.61 24.32
CA ASP A 185 9.22 -29.52 24.98
C ASP A 185 9.25 -29.72 26.49
N THR A 186 10.44 -29.66 27.07
CA THR A 186 10.68 -29.96 28.49
C THR A 186 9.98 -28.98 29.42
N ARG A 187 9.65 -27.77 28.94
CA ARG A 187 8.93 -26.74 29.69
C ARG A 187 7.44 -27.05 29.85
N ILE A 188 6.88 -27.96 29.04
CA ILE A 188 5.46 -28.35 29.18
C ILE A 188 5.29 -29.20 30.44
N PRO A 189 4.34 -28.85 31.34
CA PRO A 189 4.06 -29.62 32.56
C PRO A 189 3.58 -31.04 32.22
N GLN A 190 3.94 -32.03 33.05
CA GLN A 190 3.57 -33.42 32.80
C GLN A 190 2.05 -33.64 32.70
N SER A 191 1.26 -32.88 33.46
CA SER A 191 -0.22 -32.91 33.42
C SER A 191 -0.81 -32.44 32.09
N TRP A 192 -0.04 -31.69 31.29
CA TRP A 192 -0.45 -31.16 29.99
C TRP A 192 0.13 -31.94 28.81
N ARG A 193 1.16 -32.75 29.05
CA ARG A 193 1.74 -33.58 27.99
C ARG A 193 0.71 -34.60 27.53
N PRO A 194 0.57 -34.82 26.21
CA PRO A 194 -0.23 -35.93 25.70
C PRO A 194 0.26 -37.23 26.35
N ARG A 195 -0.66 -38.11 26.78
CA ARG A 195 -0.33 -39.49 27.15
C ARG A 195 0.14 -40.20 25.88
N LEU A 196 1.44 -40.14 25.60
CA LEU A 196 2.03 -40.67 24.37
C LEU A 196 1.70 -42.16 24.21
N GLN A 197 1.09 -42.53 23.09
CA GLN A 197 1.44 -43.80 22.46
C GLN A 197 2.83 -43.60 21.84
N GLU A 198 3.81 -44.38 22.29
CA GLU A 198 5.18 -44.43 21.79
C GLU A 198 5.27 -45.01 20.37
N ILE A 199 4.49 -44.50 19.42
CA ILE A 199 4.54 -44.98 18.03
C ILE A 199 5.33 -43.97 17.19
N GLY A 200 6.62 -44.27 17.00
CA GLY A 200 7.36 -43.90 15.79
C GLY A 200 8.00 -42.51 15.73
N LYS A 201 8.64 -42.04 16.81
CA LYS A 201 9.48 -40.81 16.80
C LYS A 201 10.86 -41.03 16.14
N CYS A 202 10.90 -41.50 14.89
CA CYS A 202 12.14 -41.48 14.11
C CYS A 202 12.01 -40.47 12.95
N ALA A 203 13.13 -39.85 12.56
CA ALA A 203 13.18 -38.80 11.55
C ALA A 203 12.44 -39.19 10.25
N ASN A 204 12.59 -40.45 9.81
CA ASN A 204 11.94 -40.95 8.60
C ASN A 204 10.40 -40.96 8.69
N THR A 205 9.81 -41.37 9.81
CA THR A 205 8.35 -41.37 10.00
C THR A 205 7.80 -39.95 9.98
N LEU A 206 8.47 -39.01 10.65
CA LEU A 206 8.09 -37.60 10.66
C LEU A 206 8.21 -36.97 9.27
N LYS A 207 9.30 -37.26 8.55
CA LYS A 207 9.49 -36.86 7.14
C LYS A 207 8.38 -37.39 6.24
N LEU A 208 8.01 -38.67 6.35
CA LEU A 208 6.91 -39.27 5.58
C LEU A 208 5.56 -38.64 5.92
N GLY A 209 5.32 -38.32 7.20
CA GLY A 209 4.17 -37.53 7.62
C GLY A 209 4.14 -36.14 6.99
N GLY A 210 5.29 -35.45 6.96
CA GLY A 210 5.44 -34.18 6.25
C GLY A 210 5.13 -34.30 4.75
N ASN A 211 5.62 -35.35 4.08
CA ASN A 211 5.31 -35.62 2.68
C ASN A 211 3.81 -35.83 2.46
N ALA A 212 3.13 -36.54 3.36
CA ALA A 212 1.69 -36.76 3.28
C ALA A 212 0.90 -35.45 3.41
N HIS A 213 1.29 -34.55 4.31
CA HIS A 213 0.68 -33.21 4.43
C HIS A 213 0.94 -32.35 3.19
N VAL A 214 2.14 -32.38 2.60
CA VAL A 214 2.42 -31.69 1.33
C VAL A 214 1.49 -32.20 0.22
N GLY A 215 1.27 -33.52 0.14
CA GLY A 215 0.36 -34.13 -0.83
C GLY A 215 -1.11 -33.68 -0.69
N LYS A 216 -1.51 -33.26 0.51
CA LYS A 216 -2.85 -32.70 0.80
C LYS A 216 -2.92 -31.17 0.68
N GLY A 217 -1.80 -30.49 0.43
CA GLY A 217 -1.73 -29.03 0.46
C GLY A 217 -1.68 -28.40 1.87
N GLU A 218 -1.50 -29.22 2.92
CA GLU A 218 -1.45 -28.81 4.33
C GLU A 218 -0.03 -28.34 4.70
N TYR A 219 0.42 -27.26 4.07
CA TYR A 219 1.84 -26.87 4.11
C TYR A 219 2.34 -26.44 5.49
N TRP A 220 1.49 -25.85 6.34
CA TRP A 220 1.85 -25.46 7.70
C TRP A 220 2.14 -26.68 8.59
N GLN A 221 1.28 -27.69 8.54
CA GLN A 221 1.49 -28.98 9.21
C GLN A 221 2.72 -29.70 8.65
N ALA A 222 2.94 -29.64 7.34
CA ALA A 222 4.14 -30.21 6.73
C ALA A 222 5.43 -29.58 7.28
N ILE A 223 5.48 -28.26 7.41
CA ILE A 223 6.61 -27.53 8.00
C ILE A 223 6.88 -28.02 9.42
N GLU A 224 5.85 -28.13 10.25
CA GLU A 224 5.97 -28.62 11.63
C GLU A 224 6.57 -30.04 11.66
N LYS A 225 6.03 -30.97 10.84
CA LYS A 225 6.54 -32.34 10.77
C LYS A 225 7.99 -32.42 10.29
N TYR A 226 8.38 -31.64 9.28
CA TYR A 226 9.77 -31.60 8.82
C TYR A 226 10.70 -30.97 9.85
N SER A 227 10.29 -29.89 10.50
CA SER A 227 11.07 -29.26 11.58
C SER A 227 11.30 -30.23 12.72
N ASN A 228 10.28 -30.99 13.12
CA ASN A 228 10.43 -32.06 14.11
C ASN A 228 11.34 -33.17 13.58
N ALA A 229 11.21 -33.59 12.33
CA ALA A 229 12.09 -34.60 11.74
C ALA A 229 13.58 -34.22 11.80
N LEU A 230 13.89 -32.93 11.62
CA LEU A 230 15.27 -32.41 11.72
C LEU A 230 15.86 -32.48 13.13
N VAL A 231 15.03 -32.39 14.18
CA VAL A 231 15.48 -32.56 15.57
C VAL A 231 15.97 -33.98 15.82
N TYR A 232 15.34 -34.97 15.17
CA TYR A 232 15.64 -36.40 15.36
C TYR A 232 16.59 -36.99 14.31
N SER A 233 17.08 -36.19 13.36
CA SER A 233 17.99 -36.63 12.29
C SER A 233 19.42 -36.19 12.57
N SER A 234 20.38 -37.10 12.46
CA SER A 234 21.81 -36.83 12.63
C SER A 234 22.63 -37.05 11.35
N ALA A 235 22.03 -37.63 10.31
CA ALA A 235 22.70 -37.93 9.04
C ALA A 235 22.61 -36.74 8.07
N PRO A 236 23.74 -36.15 7.60
CA PRO A 236 23.71 -34.98 6.72
C PRO A 236 22.89 -35.17 5.44
N SER A 237 22.93 -36.35 4.83
CA SER A 237 22.15 -36.67 3.63
C SER A 237 20.64 -36.68 3.90
N GLU A 238 20.20 -37.22 5.04
CA GLU A 238 18.79 -37.21 5.44
C GLU A 238 18.32 -35.78 5.78
N ILE A 239 19.13 -35.03 6.51
CA ILE A 239 18.90 -33.60 6.81
C ILE A 239 18.68 -32.80 5.52
N ASN A 240 19.55 -32.96 4.52
CA ASN A 240 19.42 -32.25 3.25
C ASN A 240 18.17 -32.65 2.46
N VAL A 241 17.71 -33.90 2.56
CA VAL A 241 16.42 -34.31 1.96
C VAL A 241 15.24 -33.63 2.69
N ILE A 242 15.26 -33.63 4.02
CA ILE A 242 14.19 -33.04 4.83
C ILE A 242 14.13 -31.52 4.60
N LYS A 243 15.26 -30.81 4.66
CA LYS A 243 15.35 -29.37 4.38
C LYS A 243 14.82 -29.03 2.99
N ARG A 244 15.24 -29.75 1.95
CA ARG A 244 14.71 -29.56 0.60
C ARG A 244 13.19 -29.70 0.58
N ASN A 245 12.62 -30.73 1.21
CA ASN A 245 11.16 -30.92 1.25
C ASN A 245 10.45 -29.81 2.03
N ARG A 246 11.05 -29.33 3.14
CA ARG A 246 10.54 -28.21 3.92
C ARG A 246 10.61 -26.88 3.15
N ALA A 247 11.65 -26.66 2.35
CA ALA A 247 11.77 -25.50 1.46
C ALA A 247 10.58 -25.38 0.50
N LEU A 248 10.07 -26.49 -0.05
CA LEU A 248 8.86 -26.48 -0.86
C LEU A 248 7.64 -25.98 -0.07
N ALA A 249 7.47 -26.46 1.17
CA ALA A 249 6.36 -26.01 2.02
C ALA A 249 6.53 -24.54 2.43
N TYR A 250 7.76 -24.07 2.66
CA TYR A 250 8.06 -22.65 2.89
C TYR A 250 7.71 -21.77 1.68
N LEU A 251 8.05 -22.19 0.45
CA LEU A 251 7.65 -21.48 -0.77
C LEU A 251 6.12 -21.34 -0.86
N LYS A 252 5.38 -22.40 -0.55
CA LYS A 252 3.90 -22.39 -0.59
C LYS A 252 3.27 -21.54 0.52
N THR A 253 3.96 -21.33 1.63
CA THR A 253 3.52 -20.45 2.75
C THR A 253 4.11 -19.04 2.69
N LYS A 254 4.84 -18.72 1.61
CA LYS A 254 5.49 -17.42 1.33
C LYS A 254 6.60 -17.04 2.34
N GLN A 255 7.28 -18.04 2.89
CA GLN A 255 8.46 -17.90 3.76
C GLN A 255 9.72 -18.08 2.91
N TYR A 256 9.99 -17.13 2.02
CA TYR A 256 11.00 -17.26 0.98
C TYR A 256 12.43 -17.25 1.55
N ASP A 257 12.71 -16.45 2.58
CA ASP A 257 14.02 -16.48 3.25
C ASP A 257 14.30 -17.85 3.89
N ALA A 258 13.31 -18.42 4.58
CA ALA A 258 13.43 -19.75 5.17
C ALA A 258 13.55 -20.85 4.10
N ALA A 259 12.81 -20.71 2.98
CA ALA A 259 12.94 -21.62 1.85
C ALA A 259 14.35 -21.57 1.25
N LEU A 260 14.90 -20.37 1.03
CA LEU A 260 16.22 -20.14 0.47
C LEU A 260 17.32 -20.72 1.38
N SER A 261 17.20 -20.53 2.70
CA SER A 261 18.14 -21.11 3.67
C SER A 261 18.14 -22.65 3.63
N ASP A 262 16.97 -23.28 3.46
CA ASP A 262 16.84 -24.74 3.38
C ASP A 262 17.33 -25.34 2.04
N THR A 263 17.64 -24.53 1.02
CA THR A 263 18.22 -25.02 -0.24
C THR A 263 19.75 -25.13 -0.22
N GLY A 264 20.41 -24.42 0.69
CA GLY A 264 21.87 -24.30 0.75
C GLY A 264 22.44 -23.21 -0.16
N PHE A 265 21.62 -22.28 -0.68
CA PHE A 265 22.13 -21.10 -1.40
C PHE A 265 23.04 -20.24 -0.50
N PRO A 266 24.14 -19.66 -1.02
CA PRO A 266 24.58 -19.70 -2.42
C PRO A 266 25.48 -20.89 -2.80
N GLU A 267 25.96 -21.70 -1.85
CA GLU A 267 26.99 -22.73 -2.14
C GLU A 267 26.42 -24.05 -2.71
N PHE A 268 25.18 -24.43 -2.37
CA PHE A 268 24.46 -25.66 -2.73
C PHE A 268 25.11 -27.02 -2.37
N GLY A 269 26.39 -27.05 -2.00
CA GLY A 269 27.16 -28.26 -1.67
C GLY A 269 27.73 -28.99 -2.89
N GLU A 270 28.43 -30.12 -2.66
CA GLU A 270 29.18 -30.86 -3.69
C GLU A 270 28.30 -31.50 -4.79
N GLU A 271 27.01 -31.76 -4.51
CA GLU A 271 26.04 -32.23 -5.51
C GLU A 271 24.75 -31.40 -5.45
N ALA A 272 24.75 -30.25 -6.13
CA ALA A 272 23.58 -29.39 -6.22
C ALA A 272 22.40 -30.12 -6.89
N SER A 273 21.38 -30.44 -6.11
CA SER A 273 20.18 -31.11 -6.60
C SER A 273 19.33 -30.17 -7.47
N GLU A 274 18.81 -30.68 -8.61
CA GLU A 274 17.86 -29.96 -9.48
C GLU A 274 16.75 -29.26 -8.68
N LYS A 275 16.16 -29.99 -7.71
CA LYS A 275 15.09 -29.49 -6.85
C LYS A 275 15.55 -28.37 -5.91
N ALA A 276 16.78 -28.42 -5.42
CA ALA A 276 17.32 -27.39 -4.52
C ALA A 276 17.55 -26.08 -5.28
N LEU A 277 18.23 -26.17 -6.43
CA LEU A 277 18.48 -25.06 -7.33
C LEU A 277 17.18 -24.41 -7.81
N PHE A 278 16.19 -25.21 -8.26
CA PHE A 278 14.91 -24.67 -8.71
C PHE A 278 14.15 -23.94 -7.59
N ARG A 279 14.11 -24.52 -6.38
CA ARG A 279 13.47 -23.88 -5.22
C ARG A 279 14.18 -22.61 -4.76
N ALA A 280 15.52 -22.57 -4.87
CA ALA A 280 16.29 -21.38 -4.60
C ALA A 280 15.97 -20.28 -5.61
N ALA A 281 15.93 -20.60 -6.90
CA ALA A 281 15.51 -19.67 -7.94
C ALA A 281 14.09 -19.12 -7.71
N GLU A 282 13.14 -19.98 -7.32
CA GLU A 282 11.78 -19.52 -6.95
C GLU A 282 11.79 -18.57 -5.76
N ALA A 283 12.53 -18.89 -4.68
CA ALA A 283 12.64 -18.03 -3.51
C ALA A 283 13.24 -16.66 -3.87
N LEU A 284 14.38 -16.64 -4.58
CA LEU A 284 15.04 -15.42 -5.06
C LEU A 284 14.11 -14.58 -5.94
N TYR A 285 13.31 -15.22 -6.81
CA TYR A 285 12.35 -14.54 -7.66
C TYR A 285 11.31 -13.77 -6.84
N TYR A 286 10.72 -14.40 -5.81
CA TYR A 286 9.71 -13.76 -4.97
C TYR A 286 10.31 -12.76 -3.97
N LEU A 287 11.56 -12.94 -3.56
CA LEU A 287 12.37 -11.95 -2.84
C LEU A 287 12.80 -10.76 -3.74
N ARG A 288 12.53 -10.83 -5.05
CA ARG A 288 12.87 -9.82 -6.07
C ARG A 288 14.38 -9.67 -6.30
N GLN A 289 15.15 -10.69 -5.93
CA GLN A 289 16.57 -10.81 -6.22
C GLN A 289 16.73 -11.45 -7.61
N TYR A 290 16.31 -10.70 -8.65
CA TYR A 290 16.21 -11.25 -10.01
C TYR A 290 17.56 -11.56 -10.65
N GLY A 291 18.63 -10.86 -10.26
CA GLY A 291 20.01 -11.15 -10.70
C GLY A 291 20.45 -12.53 -10.23
N ASP A 292 20.46 -12.77 -8.93
CA ASP A 292 20.80 -14.07 -8.33
C ASP A 292 19.87 -15.18 -8.84
N CYS A 293 18.57 -14.89 -8.97
CA CYS A 293 17.60 -15.81 -9.57
C CYS A 293 18.00 -16.23 -10.99
N TYR A 294 18.42 -15.26 -11.82
CA TYR A 294 18.86 -15.51 -13.19
C TYR A 294 20.12 -16.39 -13.21
N GLU A 295 21.12 -16.08 -12.37
CA GLU A 295 22.36 -16.86 -12.28
C GLU A 295 22.10 -18.32 -11.87
N VAL A 296 21.26 -18.54 -10.85
CA VAL A 296 20.86 -19.89 -10.41
C VAL A 296 20.10 -20.63 -11.52
N LEU A 297 19.21 -19.95 -12.26
CA LEU A 297 18.48 -20.55 -13.38
C LEU A 297 19.40 -20.86 -14.58
N GLU A 298 20.42 -20.06 -14.84
CA GLU A 298 21.43 -20.37 -15.86
C GLU A 298 22.24 -21.61 -15.49
N GLN A 299 22.67 -21.72 -14.23
CA GLN A 299 23.32 -22.93 -13.72
C GLN A 299 22.41 -24.14 -13.87
N LEU A 300 21.13 -24.00 -13.51
CA LEU A 300 20.15 -25.07 -13.60
C LEU A 300 19.90 -25.50 -15.06
N CYS A 301 19.80 -24.57 -16.01
CA CYS A 301 19.71 -24.87 -17.44
C CYS A 301 20.95 -25.62 -17.98
N LYS A 302 22.16 -25.31 -17.47
CA LYS A 302 23.39 -25.99 -17.88
C LYS A 302 23.45 -27.42 -17.39
N LEU A 303 23.02 -27.66 -16.14
CA LEU A 303 23.02 -28.99 -15.52
C LEU A 303 21.84 -29.86 -16.01
N PHE A 304 20.69 -29.25 -16.29
CA PHE A 304 19.44 -29.94 -16.64
C PHE A 304 18.77 -29.33 -17.90
N PRO A 305 19.40 -29.43 -19.09
CA PRO A 305 18.99 -28.69 -20.29
C PRO A 305 17.63 -29.10 -20.88
N SER A 306 17.12 -30.28 -20.52
CA SER A 306 15.83 -30.80 -21.04
C SER A 306 14.61 -30.32 -20.24
N ASN A 307 14.79 -29.56 -19.16
CA ASN A 307 13.68 -29.11 -18.31
C ASN A 307 13.04 -27.82 -18.85
N ASN A 308 11.93 -27.95 -19.58
CA ASN A 308 11.20 -26.83 -20.18
C ASN A 308 10.69 -25.79 -19.16
N GLU A 309 10.41 -26.19 -17.92
CA GLU A 309 9.96 -25.28 -16.85
C GLU A 309 11.08 -24.34 -16.42
N VAL A 310 12.32 -24.84 -16.37
CA VAL A 310 13.51 -24.05 -16.07
C VAL A 310 13.77 -23.03 -17.17
N ILE A 311 13.68 -23.43 -18.44
CA ILE A 311 13.86 -22.53 -19.58
C ILE A 311 12.82 -21.40 -19.56
N ALA A 312 11.55 -21.73 -19.27
CA ALA A 312 10.49 -20.74 -19.13
C ALA A 312 10.75 -19.77 -17.97
N SER A 313 11.20 -20.29 -16.83
CA SER A 313 11.55 -19.51 -15.64
C SER A 313 12.74 -18.59 -15.90
N LEU A 314 13.78 -19.06 -16.60
CA LEU A 314 14.94 -18.25 -16.99
C LEU A 314 14.52 -17.09 -17.91
N LYS A 315 13.69 -17.36 -18.92
CA LYS A 315 13.14 -16.31 -19.80
C LYS A 315 12.29 -15.29 -19.03
N ARG A 316 11.58 -15.74 -17.98
CA ARG A 316 10.80 -14.88 -17.10
C ARG A 316 11.71 -14.01 -16.21
N ALA A 317 12.73 -14.59 -15.58
CA ALA A 317 13.72 -13.85 -14.79
C ALA A 317 14.50 -12.82 -15.62
N ARG A 318 14.93 -13.19 -16.84
CA ARG A 318 15.58 -12.26 -17.77
C ARG A 318 14.74 -11.01 -18.04
N ARG A 319 13.44 -11.19 -18.29
CA ARG A 319 12.51 -10.05 -18.48
C ARG A 319 12.46 -9.12 -17.27
N ARG A 320 12.53 -9.65 -16.05
CA ARG A 320 12.62 -8.85 -14.81
C ARG A 320 13.94 -8.08 -14.72
N CYS A 321 15.05 -8.69 -15.12
CA CYS A 321 16.34 -8.02 -15.21
C CYS A 321 16.33 -6.90 -16.26
N ASP A 322 15.74 -7.13 -17.42
CA ASP A 322 15.61 -6.12 -18.48
C ASP A 322 14.76 -4.94 -17.97
N GLU A 323 13.57 -5.20 -17.42
CA GLU A 323 12.69 -4.18 -16.82
C GLU A 323 13.40 -3.34 -15.75
N SER A 324 14.09 -3.98 -14.81
CA SER A 324 14.78 -3.28 -13.71
C SER A 324 16.01 -2.49 -14.15
N SER A 325 16.68 -2.90 -15.23
CA SER A 325 17.90 -2.23 -15.72
C SER A 325 17.62 -1.07 -16.67
N ASN A 326 16.63 -1.19 -17.56
CA ASN A 326 16.41 -0.23 -18.64
C ASN A 326 15.03 0.46 -18.63
N GLY A 327 14.11 0.01 -17.77
CA GLY A 327 12.78 0.63 -17.64
C GLY A 327 11.87 0.39 -18.84
N GLN A 328 12.13 -0.63 -19.66
CA GLN A 328 11.27 -1.02 -20.77
C GLN A 328 10.15 -1.94 -20.28
N PHE A 329 8.92 -1.46 -20.39
CA PHE A 329 7.72 -2.20 -20.02
C PHE A 329 6.77 -2.28 -21.22
N ASP A 330 6.14 -3.44 -21.40
CA ASP A 330 5.01 -3.58 -22.32
C ASP A 330 3.73 -3.11 -21.61
N PHE A 331 3.44 -1.81 -21.70
CA PHE A 331 2.27 -1.23 -21.03
C PHE A 331 0.93 -1.82 -21.51
N LYS A 332 0.85 -2.36 -22.73
CA LYS A 332 -0.36 -3.06 -23.20
C LYS A 332 -0.54 -4.37 -22.45
N LEU A 333 0.55 -5.11 -22.23
CA LEU A 333 0.54 -6.31 -21.39
C LEU A 333 0.15 -5.97 -19.95
N LEU A 334 0.74 -4.92 -19.34
CA LEU A 334 0.40 -4.50 -17.97
C LEU A 334 -1.12 -4.21 -17.85
N HIS A 335 -1.70 -3.50 -18.83
CA HIS A 335 -3.14 -3.25 -18.85
C HIS A 335 -3.98 -4.52 -19.04
N ALA A 336 -3.52 -5.47 -19.85
CA ALA A 336 -4.20 -6.75 -20.04
C ALA A 336 -4.18 -7.60 -18.77
N GLU A 337 -3.03 -7.67 -18.08
CA GLU A 337 -2.87 -8.36 -16.80
C GLU A 337 -3.73 -7.71 -15.70
N ALA A 338 -3.73 -6.37 -15.60
CA ALA A 338 -4.54 -5.65 -14.62
C ALA A 338 -6.05 -5.87 -14.79
N LYS A 339 -6.51 -6.18 -16.02
CA LYS A 339 -7.91 -6.58 -16.29
C LYS A 339 -8.16 -8.05 -16.00
N ARG A 340 -7.13 -8.90 -16.09
CA ARG A 340 -7.24 -10.36 -15.93
C ARG A 340 -7.26 -10.78 -14.48
N TYR A 341 -6.50 -10.09 -13.61
CA TYR A 341 -6.31 -10.47 -12.22
C TYR A 341 -7.13 -9.62 -11.26
N SER A 342 -7.76 -10.26 -10.28
CA SER A 342 -8.36 -9.61 -9.11
C SER A 342 -7.95 -10.39 -7.86
N PRO A 343 -7.09 -9.84 -6.98
CA PRO A 343 -6.47 -8.52 -7.05
C PRO A 343 -5.49 -8.36 -8.23
N PRO A 344 -5.28 -7.13 -8.75
CA PRO A 344 -4.46 -6.86 -9.94
C PRO A 344 -2.95 -6.84 -9.63
N HIS A 345 -2.44 -7.94 -9.05
CA HIS A 345 -1.01 -8.12 -8.76
C HIS A 345 -0.26 -8.57 -10.01
N LEU A 346 0.50 -7.66 -10.62
CA LEU A 346 1.16 -7.90 -11.89
C LEU A 346 2.51 -8.60 -11.70
N ASP A 347 3.01 -9.28 -12.72
CA ASP A 347 4.32 -9.92 -12.64
C ASP A 347 5.35 -9.04 -13.38
N HIS A 348 5.89 -8.04 -12.70
CA HIS A 348 6.88 -7.10 -13.22
C HIS A 348 7.87 -6.62 -12.15
N ALA A 349 9.10 -6.29 -12.57
CA ALA A 349 10.15 -5.79 -11.71
C ALA A 349 10.01 -4.29 -11.42
N THR A 350 10.73 -3.84 -10.40
CA THR A 350 10.89 -2.40 -10.13
C THR A 350 12.02 -1.82 -10.99
N TYR A 351 11.73 -0.74 -11.69
CA TYR A 351 12.71 0.14 -12.31
C TYR A 351 12.89 1.40 -11.46
N ILE A 352 14.15 1.72 -11.16
CA ILE A 352 14.56 2.97 -10.51
C ILE A 352 15.44 3.72 -11.50
N GLY A 353 14.98 4.88 -11.96
CA GLY A 353 15.75 5.74 -12.86
C GLY A 353 16.98 6.37 -12.20
N PRO A 354 17.66 7.33 -12.87
CA PRO A 354 18.84 8.00 -12.34
C PRO A 354 18.46 8.99 -11.23
N VAL A 355 18.20 8.44 -10.04
CA VAL A 355 17.79 9.17 -8.84
C VAL A 355 18.48 8.63 -7.60
N GLU A 356 18.63 9.49 -6.59
CA GLU A 356 19.19 9.13 -5.30
C GLU A 356 18.46 9.78 -4.13
N VAL A 357 18.54 9.14 -2.97
CA VAL A 357 17.94 9.67 -1.73
C VAL A 357 18.97 10.58 -1.06
N ARG A 358 18.59 11.82 -0.75
CA ARG A 358 19.43 12.77 0.01
C ARG A 358 18.69 13.27 1.23
N LYS A 359 19.42 13.74 2.24
CA LYS A 359 18.83 14.50 3.35
C LYS A 359 18.42 15.89 2.87
N VAL A 360 17.28 16.36 3.34
CA VAL A 360 16.71 17.67 3.01
C VAL A 360 16.41 18.41 4.30
N ALA A 361 16.99 19.60 4.45
CA ALA A 361 16.78 20.43 5.63
C ALA A 361 15.29 20.69 5.84
N GLY A 362 14.79 20.40 7.05
CA GLY A 362 13.38 20.59 7.43
C GLY A 362 12.36 19.62 6.80
N LYS A 363 12.78 18.71 5.89
CA LYS A 363 11.90 17.71 5.25
C LYS A 363 12.35 16.26 5.45
N GLY A 364 13.44 16.04 6.19
CA GLY A 364 14.00 14.71 6.41
C GLY A 364 14.80 14.22 5.21
N ARG A 365 14.20 13.38 4.35
CA ARG A 365 14.85 12.84 3.14
C ARG A 365 14.00 13.15 1.92
N GLY A 366 14.64 13.23 0.76
CA GLY A 366 14.00 13.49 -0.52
C GLY A 366 14.68 12.71 -1.64
N LEU A 367 13.97 12.50 -2.74
CA LEU A 367 14.49 11.86 -3.95
C LEU A 367 14.98 12.93 -4.93
N PHE A 368 16.18 12.78 -5.49
CA PHE A 368 16.82 13.77 -6.35
C PHE A 368 17.28 13.15 -7.66
N THR A 369 17.22 13.90 -8.76
CA THR A 369 17.81 13.47 -10.04
C THR A 369 19.33 13.42 -9.98
N THR A 370 19.93 12.40 -10.60
CA THR A 370 21.39 12.31 -10.82
C THR A 370 21.78 12.56 -12.28
N LYS A 371 20.80 12.61 -13.18
CA LYS A 371 20.95 12.96 -14.60
C LYS A 371 19.82 13.91 -15.01
N PRO A 372 20.01 14.76 -16.04
CA PRO A 372 18.91 15.58 -16.56
C PRO A 372 17.80 14.68 -17.14
N MET A 373 16.55 15.12 -17.01
CA MET A 373 15.37 14.42 -17.52
C MET A 373 14.49 15.40 -18.29
N LYS A 374 13.85 14.92 -19.36
CA LYS A 374 12.84 15.66 -20.12
C LYS A 374 11.44 15.33 -19.63
N ALA A 375 10.51 16.25 -19.83
CA ALA A 375 9.10 15.98 -19.54
C ALA A 375 8.62 14.72 -20.27
N GLY A 376 7.99 13.80 -19.53
CA GLY A 376 7.56 12.48 -20.01
C GLY A 376 8.58 11.35 -19.81
N ASP A 377 9.81 11.63 -19.37
CA ASP A 377 10.78 10.59 -19.06
C ASP A 377 10.33 9.73 -17.87
N LEU A 378 10.67 8.44 -17.91
CA LEU A 378 10.37 7.50 -16.83
C LEU A 378 11.32 7.74 -15.67
N VAL A 379 10.78 8.08 -14.51
CA VAL A 379 11.53 8.23 -13.27
C VAL A 379 11.53 6.92 -12.50
N LEU A 380 10.34 6.35 -12.26
CA LEU A 380 10.15 5.08 -11.56
C LEU A 380 9.06 4.26 -12.28
N CYS A 381 9.22 2.95 -12.31
CA CYS A 381 8.12 2.01 -12.53
C CYS A 381 8.24 0.97 -11.42
N GLU A 382 7.59 1.22 -10.30
CA GLU A 382 7.85 0.54 -9.05
C GLU A 382 6.74 -0.48 -8.72
N LYS A 383 7.16 -1.69 -8.37
CA LYS A 383 6.29 -2.77 -7.91
C LYS A 383 5.97 -2.55 -6.43
N ALA A 384 4.69 -2.52 -6.07
CA ALA A 384 4.26 -2.31 -4.68
C ALA A 384 4.99 -3.25 -3.73
N PHE A 385 5.47 -2.73 -2.59
CA PHE A 385 5.95 -3.56 -1.50
C PHE A 385 4.80 -4.40 -0.91
N SER A 386 3.66 -3.75 -0.71
CA SER A 386 2.39 -4.38 -0.32
C SER A 386 1.24 -3.60 -0.94
N HIS A 387 0.18 -4.28 -1.33
CA HIS A 387 -0.99 -3.72 -2.01
C HIS A 387 -2.25 -4.42 -1.48
N ALA A 388 -3.24 -3.61 -1.10
CA ALA A 388 -4.56 -4.05 -0.69
C ALA A 388 -5.57 -3.56 -1.72
N HIS A 389 -6.22 -4.51 -2.39
CA HIS A 389 -7.24 -4.24 -3.40
C HIS A 389 -8.63 -4.30 -2.76
N VAL A 390 -9.44 -3.30 -3.05
CA VAL A 390 -10.88 -3.28 -2.78
C VAL A 390 -11.59 -3.22 -4.13
N ASP A 391 -12.49 -4.17 -4.37
CA ASP A 391 -13.23 -4.27 -5.64
C ASP A 391 -14.26 -3.14 -5.74
N ASP A 392 -14.24 -2.39 -6.86
CA ASP A 392 -15.17 -1.30 -7.14
C ASP A 392 -16.49 -1.83 -7.75
N GLY A 393 -16.55 -3.12 -8.12
CA GLY A 393 -17.74 -3.76 -8.66
C GLY A 393 -18.74 -4.12 -7.56
N GLU A 394 -19.97 -3.65 -7.67
CA GLU A 394 -21.09 -3.98 -6.77
C GLU A 394 -21.22 -5.49 -6.50
N LYS A 395 -20.62 -5.96 -5.40
CA LYS A 395 -21.07 -7.11 -4.61
C LYS A 395 -20.81 -6.81 -3.13
N GLY A 396 -21.81 -6.17 -2.53
CA GLY A 396 -21.82 -5.71 -1.15
C GLY A 396 -21.85 -6.82 -0.11
N ASN A 397 -20.75 -7.57 0.03
CA ASN A 397 -20.50 -8.54 1.10
C ASN A 397 -19.06 -8.47 1.67
N ALA A 398 -18.34 -7.37 1.44
CA ALA A 398 -17.01 -7.21 2.04
C ALA A 398 -17.15 -6.84 3.53
N ASN A 399 -16.52 -7.62 4.40
CA ASN A 399 -16.33 -7.23 5.80
C ASN A 399 -15.44 -5.97 5.82
N ILE A 400 -15.97 -4.86 6.30
CA ILE A 400 -15.19 -3.63 6.42
C ILE A 400 -14.45 -3.67 7.75
N THR A 401 -13.12 -3.82 7.69
CA THR A 401 -12.27 -3.66 8.86
C THR A 401 -12.04 -2.18 9.12
N LEU A 402 -12.26 -1.79 10.36
CA LEU A 402 -11.99 -0.45 10.84
C LEU A 402 -10.96 -0.50 11.96
N LEU A 403 -9.84 0.19 11.77
CA LEU A 403 -8.81 0.33 12.79
C LEU A 403 -8.79 1.75 13.33
N VAL A 404 -8.99 1.90 14.63
CA VAL A 404 -8.87 3.21 15.30
C VAL A 404 -7.64 3.21 16.19
N ASN A 405 -6.64 4.01 15.82
CA ASN A 405 -5.48 4.29 16.66
C ASN A 405 -5.82 5.41 17.65
N VAL A 406 -5.89 5.04 18.92
CA VAL A 406 -6.33 5.92 20.00
C VAL A 406 -5.25 6.94 20.34
N GLU A 407 -3.97 6.58 20.18
CA GLU A 407 -2.82 7.44 20.49
C GLU A 407 -2.66 8.54 19.46
N THR A 408 -2.71 8.22 18.16
CA THR A 408 -2.63 9.24 17.09
C THR A 408 -3.96 9.84 16.71
N ASN A 409 -5.06 9.36 17.30
CA ASN A 409 -6.42 9.74 16.93
C ASN A 409 -6.70 9.53 15.42
N ARG A 410 -6.18 8.43 14.86
CA ARG A 410 -6.34 8.06 13.45
C ARG A 410 -7.34 6.93 13.30
N ALA A 411 -8.07 6.94 12.20
CA ALA A 411 -8.94 5.83 11.81
C ALA A 411 -8.54 5.39 10.40
N PHE A 412 -8.40 4.09 10.21
CA PHE A 412 -8.14 3.42 8.94
C PHE A 412 -9.34 2.53 8.63
N MET A 413 -9.74 2.48 7.37
CA MET A 413 -10.93 1.73 6.94
C MET A 413 -10.59 0.93 5.68
N GLY A 414 -11.07 -0.32 5.62
CA GLY A 414 -10.85 -1.21 4.48
C GLY A 414 -9.37 -1.54 4.27
N GLY A 415 -8.87 -1.39 3.05
CA GLY A 415 -7.55 -1.90 2.62
C GLY A 415 -6.36 -1.42 3.45
N GLN A 416 -6.44 -0.28 4.12
CA GLN A 416 -5.36 0.19 5.00
C GLN A 416 -5.15 -0.72 6.22
N ALA A 417 -6.22 -1.33 6.75
CA ALA A 417 -6.12 -2.30 7.84
C ALA A 417 -5.43 -3.59 7.37
N ASP A 418 -5.80 -4.06 6.18
CA ASP A 418 -5.23 -5.27 5.56
C ASP A 418 -3.75 -5.09 5.23
N LEU A 419 -3.31 -3.86 4.91
CA LEU A 419 -1.90 -3.55 4.71
C LEU A 419 -1.06 -3.76 5.97
N ILE A 420 -1.54 -3.39 7.16
CA ILE A 420 -0.76 -3.57 8.41
C ILE A 420 -0.49 -5.06 8.63
N GLN A 421 -1.53 -5.88 8.53
CA GLN A 421 -1.41 -7.33 8.66
C GLN A 421 -0.50 -7.92 7.59
N SER A 422 -0.72 -7.56 6.32
CA SER A 422 0.05 -8.08 5.19
C SER A 422 1.53 -7.71 5.26
N ILE A 423 1.84 -6.48 5.67
CA ILE A 423 3.22 -6.02 5.85
C ILE A 423 3.85 -6.73 7.05
N THR A 424 3.17 -6.77 8.20
CA THR A 424 3.69 -7.43 9.42
C THR A 424 4.03 -8.89 9.14
N GLN A 425 3.13 -9.63 8.48
CA GLN A 425 3.35 -11.01 8.07
C GLN A 425 4.48 -11.15 7.06
N LYS A 426 4.55 -10.25 6.07
CA LYS A 426 5.62 -10.27 5.07
C LYS A 426 6.99 -10.07 5.71
N LEU A 427 7.12 -9.12 6.63
CA LEU A 427 8.35 -8.84 7.36
C LEU A 427 8.76 -9.99 8.28
N TYR A 428 7.79 -10.57 9.00
CA TYR A 428 8.04 -11.72 9.87
C TYR A 428 8.51 -12.95 9.10
N LYS A 429 7.91 -13.22 7.93
CA LYS A 429 8.26 -14.38 7.09
C LYS A 429 9.53 -14.18 6.26
N ASN A 430 9.87 -12.93 5.96
CA ASN A 430 10.97 -12.56 5.06
C ASN A 430 11.75 -11.36 5.65
N PRO A 431 12.49 -11.57 6.76
CA PRO A 431 13.25 -10.50 7.42
C PRO A 431 14.27 -9.80 6.52
N SER A 432 14.75 -10.44 5.44
CA SER A 432 15.65 -9.79 4.46
C SER A 432 15.02 -8.55 3.81
N MET A 433 13.69 -8.48 3.76
CA MET A 433 12.94 -7.36 3.18
C MET A 433 12.64 -6.24 4.18
N ALA A 434 12.95 -6.43 5.48
CA ALA A 434 12.61 -5.47 6.54
C ALA A 434 13.36 -4.14 6.48
N PRO A 435 14.67 -4.09 6.16
CA PRO A 435 15.42 -2.83 6.16
C PRO A 435 14.81 -1.78 5.22
N ASP A 436 14.40 -2.17 4.00
CA ASP A 436 13.83 -1.24 3.02
C ASP A 436 12.54 -0.58 3.52
N PHE A 437 11.68 -1.33 4.21
CA PHE A 437 10.42 -0.84 4.73
C PHE A 437 10.60 -0.07 6.06
N THR A 438 11.34 -0.64 7.02
CA THR A 438 11.54 -0.03 8.35
C THR A 438 12.34 1.27 8.28
N ASN A 439 13.17 1.44 7.24
CA ASN A 439 13.86 2.70 6.97
C ASN A 439 12.97 3.81 6.43
N LEU A 440 11.70 3.58 6.09
CA LEU A 440 10.79 4.65 5.64
C LEU A 440 10.43 5.62 6.77
N HIS A 441 9.79 6.74 6.46
CA HIS A 441 9.46 7.74 7.47
C HIS A 441 8.35 7.25 8.41
N HIS A 442 8.64 7.15 9.71
CA HIS A 442 7.68 6.69 10.73
C HIS A 442 7.45 7.73 11.85
N GLY A 443 7.68 9.01 11.54
CA GLY A 443 7.57 10.10 12.51
C GLY A 443 8.58 9.97 13.65
N ASP A 444 8.17 10.34 14.86
CA ASP A 444 9.01 10.29 16.07
C ASP A 444 8.98 8.92 16.78
N TYR A 445 8.33 7.91 16.18
CA TYR A 445 8.29 6.57 16.75
C TYR A 445 9.69 5.96 16.78
N LYS A 446 10.08 5.40 17.92
CA LYS A 446 11.39 4.77 18.11
C LYS A 446 11.29 3.27 17.87
N ALA A 447 11.89 2.81 16.77
CA ALA A 447 12.01 1.39 16.48
C ALA A 447 12.93 0.69 17.50
N VAL A 448 12.73 -0.62 17.65
CA VAL A 448 13.68 -1.49 18.35
C VAL A 448 14.87 -1.80 17.44
N ASP A 449 16.08 -1.83 17.99
CA ASP A 449 17.31 -2.09 17.23
C ASP A 449 17.62 -3.59 17.04
N ILE A 450 16.84 -4.47 17.67
CA ILE A 450 17.05 -5.92 17.66
C ILE A 450 16.23 -6.55 16.53
N GLN A 451 16.90 -7.25 15.62
CA GLN A 451 16.28 -7.86 14.44
C GLN A 451 15.72 -9.27 14.67
N SER A 452 16.32 -10.04 15.59
CA SER A 452 15.90 -11.39 15.90
C SER A 452 16.22 -11.78 17.35
N VAL A 453 15.41 -12.66 17.91
CA VAL A 453 15.53 -13.21 19.26
C VAL A 453 15.10 -14.68 19.22
N ASP A 454 15.83 -15.56 19.91
CA ASP A 454 15.53 -17.01 19.95
C ASP A 454 15.43 -17.65 18.53
N GLY A 455 16.19 -17.12 17.56
CA GLY A 455 16.16 -17.55 16.16
C GLY A 455 14.91 -17.12 15.38
N GLN A 456 14.03 -16.29 15.96
CA GLN A 456 12.84 -15.74 15.30
C GLN A 456 13.01 -14.25 14.99
N PRO A 457 12.49 -13.75 13.86
CA PRO A 457 12.48 -12.33 13.55
C PRO A 457 11.65 -11.53 14.56
N VAL A 458 12.15 -10.38 14.98
CA VAL A 458 11.38 -9.39 15.75
C VAL A 458 10.69 -8.46 14.76
N THR A 459 9.36 -8.38 14.83
CA THR A 459 8.56 -7.49 13.98
C THR A 459 7.73 -6.57 14.86
N ASP A 460 8.06 -5.28 14.86
CA ASP A 460 7.31 -4.26 15.58
C ASP A 460 6.09 -3.82 14.75
N THR A 461 4.90 -4.28 15.16
CA THR A 461 3.63 -3.96 14.51
C THR A 461 3.28 -2.47 14.59
N PHE A 462 3.68 -1.77 15.65
CA PHE A 462 3.41 -0.34 15.76
C PHE A 462 4.36 0.48 14.89
N LEU A 463 5.61 0.05 14.72
CA LEU A 463 6.49 0.62 13.68
C LEU A 463 5.84 0.44 12.30
N VAL A 464 5.32 -0.76 12.00
CA VAL A 464 4.62 -1.02 10.73
C VAL A 464 3.43 -0.09 10.54
N GLU A 465 2.59 0.08 11.55
CA GLU A 465 1.44 0.99 11.49
C GLU A 465 1.88 2.44 11.27
N ARG A 466 2.89 2.93 12.00
CA ARG A 466 3.38 4.31 11.91
C ARG A 466 3.97 4.57 10.53
N THR A 467 4.83 3.67 10.05
CA THR A 467 5.39 3.71 8.69
C THR A 467 4.30 3.68 7.63
N MET A 468 3.37 2.71 7.70
CA MET A 468 2.28 2.60 6.72
C MET A 468 1.47 3.90 6.68
N SER A 469 1.07 4.43 7.83
CA SER A 469 0.20 5.60 7.92
C SER A 469 0.78 6.88 7.30
N LEU A 470 2.11 7.00 7.21
CA LEU A 470 2.79 8.17 6.67
C LEU A 470 3.26 8.00 5.22
N ASN A 471 3.27 6.77 4.71
CA ASN A 471 3.81 6.44 3.37
C ASN A 471 2.79 5.72 2.46
N VAL A 472 1.55 5.49 2.92
CA VAL A 472 0.52 4.81 2.13
C VAL A 472 0.00 5.70 1.00
N PHE A 473 -0.18 5.08 -0.18
CA PHE A 473 -0.79 5.71 -1.34
C PHE A 473 -2.14 5.07 -1.63
N GLY A 474 -3.19 5.89 -1.75
CA GLY A 474 -4.42 5.46 -2.41
C GLY A 474 -4.19 5.33 -3.91
N CYS A 475 -4.70 4.26 -4.51
CA CYS A 475 -4.43 3.95 -5.92
C CYS A 475 -5.69 3.41 -6.63
N PRO A 476 -6.02 3.90 -7.85
CA PRO A 476 -6.97 3.23 -8.72
C PRO A 476 -6.37 1.93 -9.27
N VAL A 477 -7.23 1.02 -9.74
CA VAL A 477 -6.78 -0.15 -10.53
C VAL A 477 -6.00 0.30 -11.76
N THR A 478 -6.46 1.33 -12.46
CA THR A 478 -5.66 1.99 -13.51
C THR A 478 -5.91 3.49 -13.54
N THR A 479 -4.86 4.30 -13.75
CA THR A 479 -5.02 5.74 -13.99
C THR A 479 -5.66 6.03 -15.36
N LEU A 480 -5.54 5.11 -16.31
CA LEU A 480 -6.23 5.19 -17.61
C LEU A 480 -7.75 5.32 -17.43
N LYS A 481 -8.36 4.44 -16.61
CA LYS A 481 -9.81 4.50 -16.31
C LYS A 481 -10.20 5.87 -15.74
N SER A 482 -9.48 6.34 -14.72
CA SER A 482 -9.74 7.65 -14.10
C SER A 482 -9.58 8.80 -15.11
N HIS A 483 -8.57 8.75 -15.98
CA HIS A 483 -8.37 9.74 -17.03
C HIS A 483 -9.53 9.77 -18.02
N THR A 484 -10.02 8.62 -18.47
CA THR A 484 -11.17 8.52 -19.38
C THR A 484 -12.47 8.99 -18.72
N GLU A 485 -12.68 8.72 -17.43
CA GLU A 485 -13.86 9.18 -16.68
C GLU A 485 -13.88 10.70 -16.52
N VAL A 486 -12.74 11.31 -16.15
CA VAL A 486 -12.61 12.77 -16.03
C VAL A 486 -12.83 13.45 -17.37
N THR A 487 -12.24 12.94 -18.45
CA THR A 487 -12.32 13.57 -19.78
C THR A 487 -13.66 13.38 -20.49
N SER A 488 -14.48 12.42 -20.06
CA SER A 488 -15.82 12.17 -20.61
C SER A 488 -16.95 12.92 -19.88
N ASN A 489 -16.63 13.80 -18.91
CA ASN A 489 -17.60 14.49 -18.03
C ASN A 489 -18.54 13.54 -17.25
N ASN A 490 -18.22 12.25 -17.18
CA ASN A 490 -18.95 11.25 -16.38
C ASN A 490 -18.47 11.21 -14.91
N PHE A 491 -17.66 12.18 -14.50
CA PHE A 491 -17.00 12.20 -13.20
C PHE A 491 -17.92 12.79 -12.12
N SER A 492 -18.40 11.95 -11.19
CA SER A 492 -18.95 12.43 -9.92
C SER A 492 -17.81 12.65 -8.91
N LYS A 493 -17.83 13.78 -8.18
CA LYS A 493 -16.84 14.05 -7.10
C LYS A 493 -16.89 13.01 -5.97
N GLU A 494 -17.95 12.22 -5.89
CA GLU A 494 -18.10 11.11 -4.95
C GLU A 494 -17.15 9.93 -5.26
N ASN A 495 -16.63 9.82 -6.49
CA ASN A 495 -15.75 8.72 -6.94
C ASN A 495 -14.24 8.97 -6.69
N ALA A 496 -13.86 10.06 -6.01
CA ALA A 496 -12.45 10.44 -5.86
C ALA A 496 -11.68 9.68 -4.76
N ASN A 497 -12.36 8.92 -3.90
CA ASN A 497 -11.73 8.13 -2.85
C ASN A 497 -11.50 6.70 -3.33
N PHE A 498 -10.27 6.41 -3.77
CA PHE A 498 -9.88 5.03 -4.08
C PHE A 498 -9.84 4.20 -2.80
N HIS A 499 -10.57 3.09 -2.76
CA HIS A 499 -10.56 2.17 -1.62
C HIS A 499 -9.33 1.25 -1.61
N SER A 500 -8.71 1.03 -2.77
CA SER A 500 -7.44 0.30 -2.89
C SER A 500 -6.25 1.18 -2.47
N CYS A 501 -5.24 0.57 -1.86
CA CYS A 501 -4.05 1.28 -1.41
C CYS A 501 -2.79 0.39 -1.35
N GLY A 502 -1.62 1.00 -1.27
CA GLY A 502 -0.36 0.27 -1.16
C GLY A 502 0.82 1.12 -0.69
N ILE A 503 1.97 0.46 -0.55
CA ILE A 503 3.26 1.06 -0.20
C ILE A 503 4.25 0.81 -1.34
N TRP A 504 4.93 1.86 -1.77
CA TRP A 504 6.01 1.82 -2.76
C TRP A 504 7.24 2.49 -2.14
N ILE A 505 8.31 1.71 -1.91
CA ILE A 505 9.46 2.10 -1.09
C ILE A 505 10.14 3.34 -1.66
N LYS A 506 10.52 3.31 -2.94
CA LYS A 506 11.28 4.41 -3.57
C LYS A 506 10.41 5.64 -3.77
N ALA A 507 9.16 5.47 -4.18
CA ALA A 507 8.21 6.57 -4.34
C ALA A 507 7.88 7.27 -3.00
N SER A 508 7.99 6.58 -1.87
CA SER A 508 7.78 7.17 -0.52
C SER A 508 8.81 8.25 -0.16
N TYR A 509 9.94 8.33 -0.87
CA TYR A 509 10.93 9.40 -0.70
C TYR A 509 10.61 10.68 -1.50
N ILE A 510 9.55 10.68 -2.32
CA ILE A 510 9.16 11.87 -3.09
C ILE A 510 8.36 12.80 -2.18
N ASN A 511 8.85 14.03 -2.01
CA ASN A 511 8.26 15.01 -1.11
C ASN A 511 7.06 15.73 -1.73
N HIS A 512 6.26 16.37 -0.88
CA HIS A 512 5.12 17.15 -1.32
C HIS A 512 5.52 18.49 -1.96
N SER A 513 4.91 18.80 -3.09
CA SER A 513 4.69 20.17 -3.55
C SER A 513 3.35 20.24 -4.25
N CYS A 514 2.53 21.27 -3.97
CA CYS A 514 1.30 21.50 -4.74
C CYS A 514 1.60 21.71 -6.23
N LEU A 515 2.80 22.23 -6.54
CA LEU A 515 3.34 22.40 -7.89
C LEU A 515 4.41 21.36 -8.17
N GLY A 516 4.02 20.08 -8.14
CA GLY A 516 4.90 18.95 -8.43
C GLY A 516 5.66 19.08 -9.76
N ASN A 517 6.83 18.47 -9.81
CA ASN A 517 7.67 18.35 -11.01
C ASN A 517 7.73 16.92 -11.56
N VAL A 518 7.10 15.98 -10.85
CA VAL A 518 6.80 14.62 -11.32
C VAL A 518 5.31 14.32 -11.14
N ARG A 519 4.80 13.34 -11.88
CA ARG A 519 3.42 12.84 -11.77
C ARG A 519 3.45 11.33 -11.58
N ARG A 520 2.64 10.83 -10.63
CA ARG A 520 2.42 9.40 -10.40
C ARG A 520 1.17 8.92 -11.13
N SER A 521 1.19 7.68 -11.61
CA SER A 521 0.08 6.95 -12.25
C SER A 521 0.17 5.48 -11.84
N PHE A 522 -0.88 4.70 -12.10
CA PHE A 522 -1.01 3.32 -11.64
C PHE A 522 -1.53 2.39 -12.71
N ILE A 523 -1.02 1.16 -12.74
CA ILE A 523 -1.59 0.00 -13.44
C ILE A 523 -1.45 -1.21 -12.51
N GLY A 524 -2.56 -1.71 -11.98
CA GLY A 524 -2.54 -2.72 -10.92
C GLY A 524 -1.73 -2.25 -9.72
N ASP A 525 -0.80 -3.08 -9.26
CA ASP A 525 0.14 -2.76 -8.18
C ASP A 525 1.49 -2.17 -8.63
N MET A 526 1.55 -1.67 -9.88
CA MET A 526 2.68 -0.89 -10.39
C MET A 526 2.40 0.61 -10.28
N MET A 527 3.31 1.36 -9.64
CA MET A 527 3.31 2.82 -9.65
C MET A 527 4.30 3.32 -10.69
N ILE A 528 3.81 4.13 -11.63
CA ILE A 528 4.61 4.74 -12.68
C ILE A 528 4.79 6.21 -12.32
N VAL A 529 6.02 6.70 -12.25
CA VAL A 529 6.34 8.10 -12.01
C VAL A 529 7.05 8.68 -13.22
N ARG A 530 6.50 9.76 -13.78
CA ARG A 530 7.03 10.47 -14.95
C ARG A 530 7.47 11.87 -14.58
N ALA A 531 8.53 12.37 -15.20
CA ALA A 531 8.89 13.77 -15.13
C ALA A 531 7.75 14.61 -15.74
N ALA A 532 7.18 15.53 -14.97
CA ALA A 532 6.12 16.43 -15.46
C ALA A 532 6.69 17.67 -16.16
N LYS A 533 7.99 17.90 -15.99
CA LYS A 533 8.75 19.04 -16.51
C LYS A 533 10.14 18.57 -16.93
N ASP A 534 10.87 19.43 -17.63
CA ASP A 534 12.32 19.26 -17.78
C ASP A 534 12.98 19.48 -16.41
N LEU A 535 13.88 18.58 -16.03
CA LEU A 535 14.54 18.53 -14.73
C LEU A 535 16.06 18.51 -14.92
N ASP A 536 16.76 19.42 -14.25
CA ASP A 536 18.21 19.42 -14.21
C ASP A 536 18.75 18.38 -13.22
N VAL A 537 20.05 18.13 -13.26
CA VAL A 537 20.75 17.31 -12.24
C VAL A 537 20.59 17.93 -10.86
N GLY A 538 20.32 17.11 -9.85
CA GLY A 538 20.20 17.57 -8.47
C GLY A 538 18.87 18.24 -8.15
N THR A 539 17.86 18.12 -9.01
CA THR A 539 16.50 18.61 -8.75
C THR A 539 15.80 17.68 -7.75
N GLU A 540 15.25 18.23 -6.66
CA GLU A 540 14.37 17.47 -5.74
C GLU A 540 13.08 17.09 -6.46
N LEU A 541 12.74 15.81 -6.49
CA LEU A 541 11.50 15.30 -7.04
C LEU A 541 10.36 15.50 -6.05
N MET A 542 9.26 16.07 -6.54
CA MET A 542 8.08 16.38 -5.76
C MET A 542 6.80 16.15 -6.55
N PHE A 543 5.77 15.62 -5.89
CA PHE A 543 4.40 15.58 -6.41
C PHE A 543 3.40 16.03 -5.35
N PRO A 544 2.18 16.44 -5.74
CA PRO A 544 1.12 16.69 -4.78
C PRO A 544 0.71 15.39 -4.07
N TYR A 545 0.85 15.34 -2.75
CA TYR A 545 0.22 14.27 -1.93
C TYR A 545 -1.30 14.29 -2.12
N GLU A 546 -1.86 15.49 -2.16
CA GLU A 546 -3.23 15.75 -2.55
C GLU A 546 -3.31 16.76 -3.69
N ALA A 547 -4.24 16.53 -4.62
CA ALA A 547 -4.47 17.44 -5.73
C ALA A 547 -4.85 18.84 -5.21
N PRO A 548 -4.20 19.92 -5.70
CA PRO A 548 -4.53 21.26 -5.26
C PRO A 548 -5.92 21.66 -5.80
N GLU A 549 -6.90 21.83 -4.92
CA GLU A 549 -8.27 22.21 -5.28
C GLU A 549 -8.40 23.65 -5.84
N GLY A 550 -7.29 24.42 -5.93
CA GLY A 550 -7.29 25.83 -6.32
C GLY A 550 -8.12 26.74 -5.39
N SER A 551 -8.63 26.21 -4.27
CA SER A 551 -9.41 26.98 -3.30
C SER A 551 -8.49 27.65 -2.29
N TYR A 552 -8.67 28.96 -2.09
CA TYR A 552 -7.97 29.79 -1.10
C TYR A 552 -8.49 29.53 0.33
N THR A 553 -8.73 28.26 0.68
CA THR A 553 -9.19 27.87 2.01
C THR A 553 -8.05 27.18 2.76
N SER A 554 -7.98 27.33 4.08
CA SER A 554 -6.97 26.69 4.94
C SER A 554 -7.08 25.15 5.02
N LYS A 555 -7.71 24.51 4.04
CA LYS A 555 -7.86 23.05 3.96
C LYS A 555 -6.53 22.36 3.71
N THR A 556 -5.68 22.87 2.81
CA THR A 556 -4.38 22.24 2.49
C THR A 556 -3.46 22.16 3.72
N GLU A 557 -3.39 23.21 4.53
CA GLU A 557 -2.60 23.20 5.78
C GLU A 557 -3.15 22.22 6.83
N ARG A 558 -4.47 22.08 6.93
CA ARG A 558 -5.10 21.09 7.83
C ARG A 558 -4.79 19.65 7.42
N LYS A 559 -4.75 19.38 6.11
CA LYS A 559 -4.55 18.01 5.59
C LYS A 559 -3.08 17.57 5.66
N LEU A 560 -2.13 18.49 5.45
CA LEU A 560 -0.69 18.20 5.59
C LEU A 560 -0.21 18.13 7.06
N LYS A 561 -1.05 18.56 8.02
CA LYS A 561 -0.76 18.50 9.46
C LYS A 561 -0.29 17.11 9.92
N ASN A 562 -0.80 16.05 9.29
CA ASN A 562 -0.45 14.67 9.62
C ASN A 562 1.02 14.29 9.35
N TRP A 563 1.70 15.04 8.47
CA TRP A 563 3.13 14.88 8.16
C TRP A 563 4.01 15.91 8.87
N GLY A 564 3.43 16.83 9.65
CA GLY A 564 4.19 17.76 10.49
C GLY A 564 4.93 18.88 9.73
N PHE A 565 4.56 19.19 8.49
CA PHE A 565 5.18 20.28 7.71
C PHE A 565 4.15 21.24 7.10
N VAL A 566 4.63 22.44 6.72
CA VAL A 566 3.86 23.46 5.99
C VAL A 566 4.44 23.60 4.59
N CYS A 567 3.61 23.53 3.55
CA CYS A 567 4.09 23.72 2.19
C CYS A 567 4.43 25.20 1.91
N THR A 568 5.61 25.41 1.32
CA THR A 568 6.15 26.73 0.93
C THR A 568 6.35 26.84 -0.58
N CYS A 569 5.59 26.08 -1.38
CA CYS A 569 5.67 26.23 -2.83
C CYS A 569 5.08 27.58 -3.28
N ALA A 570 5.44 28.03 -4.49
CA ALA A 570 5.02 29.34 -5.00
C ALA A 570 3.49 29.54 -4.99
N LEU A 571 2.70 28.48 -5.18
CA LEU A 571 1.23 28.54 -5.07
C LEU A 571 0.77 28.79 -3.62
N CYS A 572 1.35 28.07 -2.64
CA CYS A 572 0.98 28.25 -1.23
C CYS A 572 1.39 29.63 -0.71
N GLU A 573 2.54 30.15 -1.13
CA GLU A 573 2.98 31.49 -0.78
C GLU A 573 2.08 32.57 -1.41
N ASP A 574 1.69 32.41 -2.68
CA ASP A 574 0.75 33.32 -3.35
C ASP A 574 -0.63 33.31 -2.68
N ILE A 575 -1.13 32.13 -2.31
CA ILE A 575 -2.39 31.98 -1.56
C ILE A 575 -2.30 32.73 -0.22
N LYS A 576 -1.19 32.59 0.51
CA LYS A 576 -0.96 33.28 1.79
C LYS A 576 -0.90 34.79 1.65
N ALA A 577 -0.27 35.28 0.57
CA ALA A 577 -0.14 36.70 0.29
C ALA A 577 -1.43 37.35 -0.28
N THR A 578 -2.36 36.55 -0.80
CA THR A 578 -3.60 37.06 -1.43
C THR A 578 -4.54 37.67 -0.38
N LYS A 579 -4.93 38.94 -0.59
CA LYS A 579 -5.90 39.65 0.25
C LYS A 579 -7.29 39.00 0.20
N PHE A 580 -8.01 39.01 1.34
CA PHE A 580 -9.38 38.47 1.43
C PHE A 580 -10.37 39.11 0.44
N SER A 581 -10.20 40.40 0.13
CA SER A 581 -10.99 41.11 -0.88
C SER A 581 -10.86 40.48 -2.27
N GLU A 582 -9.63 40.12 -2.68
CA GLU A 582 -9.37 39.47 -3.96
C GLU A 582 -9.93 38.04 -4.00
N VAL A 583 -9.80 37.29 -2.91
CA VAL A 583 -10.43 35.96 -2.80
C VAL A 583 -11.94 36.04 -2.97
N THR A 584 -12.57 37.03 -2.35
CA THR A 584 -14.03 37.25 -2.46
C THR A 584 -14.42 37.66 -3.88
N LYS A 585 -13.65 38.56 -4.50
CA LYS A 585 -13.84 38.98 -5.89
C LYS A 585 -13.72 37.79 -6.86
N ARG A 586 -12.71 36.93 -6.69
CA ARG A 586 -12.54 35.68 -7.47
C ARG A 586 -13.76 34.78 -7.36
N LYS A 587 -14.25 34.52 -6.15
CA LYS A 587 -15.46 33.70 -5.92
C LYS A 587 -16.68 34.26 -6.64
N ASN A 588 -16.90 35.57 -6.56
CA ASN A 588 -18.04 36.23 -7.21
C ASN A 588 -17.95 36.18 -8.74
N LEU A 589 -16.76 36.34 -9.31
CA LEU A 589 -16.53 36.24 -10.75
C LEU A 589 -16.72 34.80 -11.25
N LEU A 590 -16.22 33.81 -10.52
CA LEU A 590 -16.44 32.39 -10.83
C LEU A 590 -17.92 32.01 -10.78
N ALA A 591 -18.66 32.49 -9.78
CA ALA A 591 -20.11 32.26 -9.70
C ALA A 591 -20.90 32.95 -10.83
N GLN A 592 -20.38 34.04 -11.40
CA GLN A 592 -20.96 34.64 -12.61
C GLN A 592 -20.66 33.80 -13.85
N LEU A 593 -19.42 33.33 -14.01
CA LEU A 593 -19.03 32.44 -15.11
C LEU A 593 -19.85 31.14 -15.10
N ASP A 594 -20.01 30.50 -13.94
CA ASP A 594 -20.81 29.28 -13.79
C ASP A 594 -22.28 29.49 -14.19
N ARG A 595 -22.88 30.63 -13.80
CA ARG A 595 -24.24 30.99 -14.21
C ARG A 595 -24.39 31.17 -15.72
N LEU A 596 -23.40 31.76 -16.40
CA LEU A 596 -23.42 31.89 -17.86
C LEU A 596 -23.30 30.54 -18.57
N CYS A 597 -22.60 29.57 -17.96
CA CYS A 597 -22.48 28.23 -18.54
C CYS A 597 -23.78 27.43 -18.41
N LYS A 598 -24.52 27.62 -17.31
CA LYS A 598 -25.78 26.91 -17.02
C LYS A 598 -27.00 27.41 -17.82
N SER A 599 -26.95 28.61 -18.39
CA SER A 599 -28.10 29.21 -19.08
C SER A 599 -28.40 28.66 -20.48
N GLY A 600 -27.58 27.74 -21.01
CA GLY A 600 -27.84 27.04 -22.28
C GLY A 600 -27.66 27.92 -23.52
N MET A 601 -26.68 27.55 -24.36
CA MET A 601 -26.19 28.26 -25.56
C MET A 601 -25.30 29.47 -25.25
N ILE A 602 -24.15 29.56 -25.95
CA ILE A 602 -23.27 30.75 -25.97
C ILE A 602 -23.49 31.48 -27.30
N PRO A 603 -24.53 32.34 -27.42
CA PRO A 603 -24.68 33.28 -28.53
C PRO A 603 -23.42 34.14 -28.75
N GLN A 604 -23.31 34.74 -29.93
CA GLN A 604 -22.20 35.60 -30.33
C GLN A 604 -21.93 36.76 -29.33
N ASP A 605 -22.98 37.24 -28.64
CA ASP A 605 -22.93 38.30 -27.65
C ASP A 605 -22.40 37.85 -26.25
N MET A 606 -22.40 36.54 -25.99
CA MET A 606 -21.93 35.95 -24.72
C MET A 606 -20.41 35.74 -24.67
N SER A 607 -19.73 35.64 -25.82
CA SER A 607 -18.27 35.54 -25.88
C SER A 607 -17.60 36.80 -25.30
N THR A 608 -18.10 37.99 -25.63
CA THR A 608 -17.57 39.27 -25.11
C THR A 608 -17.75 39.39 -23.60
N LYS A 609 -18.92 39.01 -23.06
CA LYS A 609 -19.17 39.02 -21.61
C LYS A 609 -18.31 37.99 -20.89
N PHE A 610 -18.14 36.80 -21.46
CA PHE A 610 -17.29 35.75 -20.92
C PHE A 610 -15.82 36.19 -20.90
N GLU A 611 -15.30 36.73 -22.00
CA GLU A 611 -13.96 37.31 -22.11
C GLU A 611 -13.73 38.43 -21.08
N ARG A 612 -14.70 39.33 -20.89
CA ARG A 612 -14.62 40.39 -19.87
C ARG A 612 -14.53 39.82 -18.45
N LEU A 613 -15.31 38.80 -18.13
CA LEU A 613 -15.25 38.14 -16.83
C LEU A 613 -13.94 37.40 -16.62
N LEU A 614 -13.42 36.70 -17.63
CA LEU A 614 -12.10 36.06 -17.58
C LEU A 614 -11.00 37.09 -17.37
N LYS A 615 -11.04 38.22 -18.09
CA LYS A 615 -10.09 39.32 -17.91
C LYS A 615 -10.14 39.88 -16.49
N ALA A 616 -11.35 40.18 -15.98
CA ALA A 616 -11.52 40.67 -14.62
C ALA A 616 -11.06 39.66 -13.56
N LEU A 617 -11.25 38.35 -13.82
CA LEU A 617 -10.76 37.28 -12.95
C LEU A 617 -9.23 37.21 -12.98
N ASN A 618 -8.64 37.33 -14.17
CA ASN A 618 -7.20 37.35 -14.38
C ASN A 618 -6.51 38.52 -13.67
N GLU A 619 -7.14 39.70 -13.66
CA GLU A 619 -6.66 40.91 -12.99
C GLU A 619 -6.64 40.81 -11.46
N THR A 620 -7.31 39.81 -10.87
CA THR A 620 -7.23 39.57 -9.42
C THR A 620 -5.91 38.92 -8.99
N TYR A 621 -5.09 38.43 -9.94
CA TYR A 621 -3.81 37.77 -9.65
C TYR A 621 -2.66 38.76 -9.70
N ALA A 622 -1.91 38.87 -8.60
CA ALA A 622 -0.77 39.78 -8.51
C ALA A 622 0.47 39.24 -9.24
N ARG A 623 0.69 37.92 -9.19
CA ARG A 623 1.85 37.29 -9.83
C ARG A 623 1.58 36.90 -11.30
N PRO A 624 2.63 36.90 -12.15
CA PRO A 624 2.54 36.38 -13.52
C PRO A 624 2.09 34.92 -13.56
N ALA A 625 1.33 34.55 -14.60
CA ALA A 625 0.80 33.18 -14.72
C ALA A 625 1.92 32.17 -14.99
N GLU A 626 3.02 32.61 -15.61
CA GLU A 626 4.23 31.85 -15.90
C GLU A 626 4.99 31.42 -14.64
N GLU A 627 4.77 32.13 -13.52
CA GLU A 627 5.38 31.85 -12.22
C GLU A 627 4.48 31.03 -11.31
N VAL A 628 3.19 31.41 -11.24
CA VAL A 628 2.19 30.76 -10.38
C VAL A 628 0.94 30.43 -11.19
N PRO A 629 0.50 29.16 -11.23
CA PRO A 629 -0.64 28.77 -12.04
C PRO A 629 -1.93 29.30 -11.45
N ARG A 630 -2.82 29.76 -12.33
CA ARG A 630 -4.15 30.28 -12.02
C ARG A 630 -5.16 29.13 -12.04
N LEU A 631 -5.10 28.27 -11.02
CA LEU A 631 -5.87 27.01 -10.96
C LEU A 631 -7.39 27.19 -11.08
N SER A 632 -7.94 28.35 -10.71
CA SER A 632 -9.38 28.63 -10.89
C SER A 632 -9.74 29.18 -12.27
N LEU A 633 -8.75 29.50 -13.11
CA LEU A 633 -8.96 30.17 -14.41
C LEU A 633 -8.79 29.23 -15.61
N TRP A 634 -7.97 28.18 -15.50
CA TRP A 634 -7.66 27.32 -16.65
C TRP A 634 -8.89 26.64 -17.25
N ASP A 635 -9.82 26.16 -16.42
CA ASP A 635 -11.01 25.42 -16.88
C ASP A 635 -12.00 26.35 -17.62
N PRO A 636 -12.38 27.52 -17.06
CA PRO A 636 -13.10 28.55 -17.83
C PRO A 636 -12.38 28.98 -19.12
N GLN A 637 -11.04 29.11 -19.10
CA GLN A 637 -10.27 29.48 -20.28
C GLN A 637 -10.29 28.37 -21.35
N LEU A 638 -10.23 27.11 -20.95
CA LEU A 638 -10.37 25.96 -21.85
C LEU A 638 -11.78 25.90 -22.47
N LEU A 639 -12.81 26.22 -21.70
CA LEU A 639 -14.17 26.32 -22.24
C LEU A 639 -14.24 27.36 -23.37
N LEU A 640 -13.60 28.52 -23.22
CA LEU A 640 -13.53 29.53 -24.28
C LEU A 640 -12.80 28.99 -25.53
N THR A 641 -11.73 28.22 -25.34
CA THR A 641 -11.02 27.54 -26.44
C THR A 641 -11.99 26.61 -27.19
N ARG A 642 -12.72 25.74 -26.49
CA ARG A 642 -13.72 24.84 -27.10
C ARG A 642 -14.77 25.62 -27.90
N VAL A 643 -15.24 26.76 -27.39
CA VAL A 643 -16.21 27.63 -28.06
C VAL A 643 -15.68 28.18 -29.38
N TYR A 644 -14.46 28.73 -29.41
CA TYR A 644 -13.90 29.25 -30.67
C TYR A 644 -13.61 28.15 -31.68
N MET A 645 -13.09 27.01 -31.22
CA MET A 645 -12.86 25.84 -32.09
C MET A 645 -14.17 25.34 -32.70
N GLY A 646 -15.26 25.26 -31.92
CA GLY A 646 -16.58 24.89 -32.42
C GLY A 646 -17.19 25.90 -33.40
N LYS A 647 -16.78 27.17 -33.34
CA LYS A 647 -17.17 28.23 -34.29
C LYS A 647 -16.25 28.32 -35.51
N LEU A 648 -15.21 27.47 -35.60
CA LEU A 648 -14.15 27.53 -36.62
C LEU A 648 -13.38 28.87 -36.65
N ASP A 649 -13.40 29.64 -35.55
CA ASP A 649 -12.51 30.79 -35.39
C ASP A 649 -11.15 30.30 -34.89
N LEU A 650 -10.38 29.72 -35.81
CA LEU A 650 -9.12 29.03 -35.50
C LEU A 650 -8.07 29.98 -34.92
N THR A 651 -8.08 31.26 -35.32
CA THR A 651 -7.12 32.24 -34.82
C THR A 651 -7.38 32.56 -33.35
N LYS A 652 -8.65 32.87 -32.98
CA LYS A 652 -9.00 33.06 -31.57
C LYS A 652 -8.92 31.76 -30.77
N GLY A 653 -9.19 30.62 -31.40
CA GLY A 653 -8.99 29.30 -30.83
C GLY A 653 -7.55 29.07 -30.39
N LEU A 654 -6.57 29.34 -31.27
CA LEU A 654 -5.14 29.24 -30.93
C LEU A 654 -4.72 30.23 -29.85
N GLU A 655 -5.20 31.48 -29.92
CA GLU A 655 -4.93 32.48 -28.89
C GLU A 655 -5.46 32.04 -27.52
N SER A 656 -6.69 31.49 -27.48
CA SER A 656 -7.30 30.98 -26.25
C SER A 656 -6.57 29.75 -25.73
N ALA A 657 -6.16 28.81 -26.59
CA ALA A 657 -5.36 27.64 -26.22
C ALA A 657 -4.02 28.07 -25.59
N ARG A 658 -3.34 29.06 -26.18
CA ARG A 658 -2.12 29.65 -25.63
C ARG A 658 -2.37 30.27 -24.24
N LYS A 659 -3.47 31.01 -24.08
CA LYS A 659 -3.86 31.57 -22.76
C LYS A 659 -4.15 30.46 -21.76
N THR A 660 -4.84 29.37 -22.12
CA THR A 660 -5.05 28.21 -21.25
C THR A 660 -3.71 27.65 -20.75
N LEU A 661 -2.75 27.43 -21.66
CA LEU A 661 -1.40 26.96 -21.31
C LEU A 661 -0.70 27.96 -20.36
N GLN A 662 -0.76 29.26 -20.64
CA GLN A 662 -0.18 30.29 -19.78
C GLN A 662 -0.80 30.29 -18.38
N THR A 663 -2.13 30.11 -18.24
CA THR A 663 -2.77 30.00 -16.91
C THR A 663 -2.26 28.81 -16.10
N LEU A 664 -1.71 27.79 -16.76
CA LEU A 664 -1.07 26.64 -16.14
C LEU A 664 0.45 26.82 -15.99
N SER A 665 0.99 28.03 -16.18
CA SER A 665 2.43 28.34 -16.10
C SER A 665 3.30 27.73 -17.20
N PHE A 666 2.71 27.36 -18.34
CA PHE A 666 3.50 27.01 -19.52
C PHE A 666 4.04 28.26 -20.20
N VAL A 667 5.24 28.14 -20.76
CA VAL A 667 5.81 29.12 -21.69
C VAL A 667 5.95 28.43 -23.04
N VAL A 668 5.23 28.93 -24.03
CA VAL A 668 5.18 28.37 -25.39
C VAL A 668 5.42 29.46 -26.44
N THR A 669 6.13 29.11 -27.50
CA THR A 669 6.30 29.96 -28.69
C THR A 669 5.75 29.28 -29.94
N GLY A 670 5.51 30.02 -31.01
CA GLY A 670 4.98 29.49 -32.27
C GLY A 670 3.55 28.92 -32.23
N LEU A 671 2.79 29.11 -31.14
CA LEU A 671 1.38 28.70 -31.04
C LEU A 671 0.44 29.75 -31.64
N ASP A 672 0.64 30.04 -32.92
CA ASP A 672 -0.05 31.04 -33.70
C ASP A 672 0.20 30.81 -35.20
N ARG A 673 -0.15 31.81 -36.03
CA ARG A 673 0.02 31.78 -37.49
C ARG A 673 1.41 32.20 -37.97
N SER A 674 2.34 32.51 -37.06
CA SER A 674 3.71 32.88 -37.43
C SER A 674 4.45 31.72 -38.10
N SER A 675 5.61 32.00 -38.68
CA SER A 675 6.52 30.97 -39.18
C SER A 675 7.36 30.29 -38.07
N GLU A 676 7.35 30.81 -36.85
CA GLU A 676 8.14 30.27 -35.73
C GLU A 676 7.63 28.88 -35.32
N ALA A 677 8.51 27.89 -35.15
CA ALA A 677 8.14 26.55 -34.72
C ALA A 677 7.40 26.55 -33.38
N LEU A 678 6.44 25.64 -33.19
CA LEU A 678 5.77 25.45 -31.91
C LEU A 678 6.71 24.75 -30.93
N VAL A 679 7.11 25.46 -29.88
CA VAL A 679 8.03 24.94 -28.85
C VAL A 679 7.48 25.22 -27.45
N VAL A 680 7.47 24.19 -26.60
CA VAL A 680 7.28 24.33 -25.15
C VAL A 680 8.63 24.64 -24.51
N LEU A 681 8.86 25.91 -24.18
CA LEU A 681 10.09 26.36 -23.52
C LEU A 681 10.09 26.03 -22.02
N LYS A 682 8.90 26.02 -21.40
CA LYS A 682 8.71 25.65 -19.99
C LYS A 682 7.42 24.88 -19.82
N TRP A 683 7.54 23.69 -19.22
CA TRP A 683 6.39 22.89 -18.80
C TRP A 683 5.76 23.46 -17.53
N GLY A 684 4.44 23.62 -17.58
CA GLY A 684 3.64 24.16 -16.49
C GLY A 684 3.11 23.09 -15.53
N HIS A 685 1.99 23.40 -14.88
CA HIS A 685 1.23 22.49 -14.04
C HIS A 685 0.35 21.57 -14.90
N THR A 686 0.46 20.27 -14.67
CA THR A 686 -0.29 19.25 -15.41
C THR A 686 -1.70 19.09 -14.83
N VAL A 687 -2.71 19.16 -15.68
CA VAL A 687 -4.13 18.88 -15.37
C VAL A 687 -4.66 17.83 -16.35
N ASP A 688 -5.71 17.09 -15.99
CA ASP A 688 -6.21 15.95 -16.78
C ASP A 688 -6.62 16.35 -18.21
N HIS A 689 -7.12 17.57 -18.40
CA HIS A 689 -7.53 18.11 -19.70
C HIS A 689 -6.38 18.70 -20.54
N LEU A 690 -5.13 18.65 -20.08
CA LEU A 690 -3.99 19.23 -20.80
C LEU A 690 -3.80 18.64 -22.20
N VAL A 691 -4.07 17.34 -22.37
CA VAL A 691 -3.98 16.65 -23.67
C VAL A 691 -4.92 17.30 -24.68
N GLU A 692 -6.14 17.63 -24.25
CA GLU A 692 -7.16 18.24 -25.09
C GLU A 692 -6.73 19.62 -25.62
N VAL A 693 -6.03 20.41 -24.80
CA VAL A 693 -5.53 21.73 -25.20
C VAL A 693 -4.60 21.62 -26.41
N PHE A 694 -3.66 20.68 -26.37
CA PHE A 694 -2.72 20.44 -27.47
C PHE A 694 -3.40 19.81 -28.69
N LEU A 695 -4.41 18.95 -28.50
CA LEU A 695 -5.17 18.37 -29.61
C LEU A 695 -6.01 19.41 -30.36
N HIS A 696 -6.69 20.32 -29.64
CA HIS A 696 -7.39 21.46 -30.24
C HIS A 696 -6.44 22.35 -31.03
N ALA A 697 -5.28 22.69 -30.44
CA ALA A 697 -4.23 23.45 -31.12
C ALA A 697 -3.76 22.74 -32.40
N GLY A 698 -3.46 21.44 -32.33
CA GLY A 698 -3.01 20.66 -33.48
C GLY A 698 -4.05 20.62 -34.60
N SER A 699 -5.33 20.41 -34.27
CA SER A 699 -6.42 20.43 -35.26
C SER A 699 -6.55 21.80 -35.94
N ALA A 700 -6.49 22.89 -35.18
CA ALA A 700 -6.57 24.24 -35.72
C ALA A 700 -5.37 24.56 -36.63
N LEU A 701 -4.16 24.18 -36.23
CA LEU A 701 -2.94 24.36 -37.04
C LEU A 701 -3.01 23.57 -38.34
N GLU A 702 -3.53 22.33 -38.32
CA GLU A 702 -3.74 21.52 -39.52
C GLU A 702 -4.70 22.20 -40.50
N GLN A 703 -5.86 22.67 -40.01
CA GLN A 703 -6.85 23.36 -40.82
C GLN A 703 -6.34 24.69 -41.39
N LEU A 704 -5.35 25.30 -40.74
CA LEU A 704 -4.67 26.51 -41.22
C LEU A 704 -3.51 26.21 -42.19
N GLY A 705 -3.26 24.94 -42.54
CA GLY A 705 -2.17 24.53 -43.43
C GLY A 705 -0.78 24.52 -42.79
N LEU A 706 -0.70 24.58 -41.46
CA LEU A 706 0.55 24.61 -40.68
C LEU A 706 0.91 23.20 -40.18
N SER A 707 1.08 22.25 -41.10
CA SER A 707 1.19 20.82 -40.78
C SER A 707 2.35 20.46 -39.86
N GLU A 708 3.52 21.11 -39.97
CA GLU A 708 4.65 20.86 -39.06
C GLU A 708 4.33 21.30 -37.61
N LYS A 709 3.67 22.44 -37.43
CA LYS A 709 3.21 22.88 -36.11
C LYS A 709 2.12 21.97 -35.55
N SER A 710 1.23 21.46 -36.42
CA SER A 710 0.23 20.46 -36.04
C SER A 710 0.90 19.18 -35.51
N LYS A 711 1.94 18.68 -36.19
CA LYS A 711 2.74 17.53 -35.72
C LYS A 711 3.40 17.81 -34.37
N GLN A 712 3.97 19.00 -34.18
CA GLN A 712 4.55 19.43 -32.90
C GLN A 712 3.50 19.47 -31.77
N ALA A 713 2.31 20.03 -32.04
CA ALA A 713 1.22 20.05 -31.07
C ALA A 713 0.76 18.64 -30.69
N LYS A 714 0.60 17.74 -31.67
CA LYS A 714 0.26 16.32 -31.44
C LYS A 714 1.35 15.59 -30.63
N HIS A 715 2.63 15.90 -30.89
CA HIS A 715 3.73 15.39 -30.09
C HIS A 715 3.60 15.82 -28.62
N TYR A 716 3.36 17.10 -28.34
CA TYR A 716 3.13 17.58 -26.97
C TYR A 716 1.88 16.99 -26.32
N ALA A 717 0.80 16.75 -27.08
CA ALA A 717 -0.37 16.03 -26.59
C ALA A 717 0.00 14.62 -26.11
N ARG A 718 0.82 13.90 -26.87
CA ARG A 718 1.30 12.55 -26.52
C ARG A 718 2.22 12.56 -25.30
N VAL A 719 3.10 13.56 -25.18
CA VAL A 719 3.94 13.73 -23.97
C VAL A 719 3.07 14.03 -22.75
N ALA A 720 2.11 14.96 -22.86
CA ALA A 720 1.18 15.26 -21.78
C ALA A 720 0.37 14.03 -21.35
N TYR A 721 -0.10 13.22 -22.30
CA TYR A 721 -0.78 11.96 -22.02
C TYR A 721 0.10 10.98 -21.26
N ARG A 722 1.35 10.81 -21.69
CA ARG A 722 2.33 9.96 -21.03
C ARG A 722 2.58 10.37 -19.59
N ILE A 723 2.60 11.67 -19.29
CA ILE A 723 2.74 12.21 -17.94
C ILE A 723 1.50 11.89 -17.09
N LEU A 724 0.29 12.03 -17.66
CA LEU A 724 -0.97 11.84 -16.96
C LEU A 724 -1.29 10.37 -16.69
N VAL A 725 -1.18 9.53 -17.71
CA VAL A 725 -1.56 8.11 -17.67
C VAL A 725 -0.39 7.22 -17.24
N GLY A 726 0.85 7.69 -17.40
CA GLY A 726 2.09 6.96 -17.10
C GLY A 726 2.70 6.28 -18.33
N GLU A 727 1.92 6.13 -19.39
CA GLU A 727 2.27 5.45 -20.64
C GLU A 727 1.56 6.12 -21.83
N ASP A 728 1.93 5.77 -23.06
CA ASP A 728 1.31 6.31 -24.27
C ASP A 728 0.95 5.25 -25.32
N ALA A 729 1.01 3.97 -24.95
CA ALA A 729 0.58 2.86 -25.80
C ALA A 729 -0.95 2.83 -25.95
N SER A 730 -1.70 3.37 -24.98
CA SER A 730 -3.16 3.51 -25.05
C SER A 730 -3.65 4.85 -25.64
N PHE A 731 -2.75 5.79 -25.97
CA PHE A 731 -3.11 7.13 -26.46
C PHE A 731 -4.09 7.11 -27.64
N GLY A 732 -3.81 6.27 -28.65
CA GLY A 732 -4.62 6.17 -29.87
C GLY A 732 -5.99 5.52 -29.65
N ASP A 733 -6.14 4.70 -28.60
CA ASP A 733 -7.42 4.09 -28.24
C ASP A 733 -8.28 5.04 -27.41
N THR A 734 -7.65 5.92 -26.62
CA THR A 734 -8.34 6.94 -25.82
C THR A 734 -8.82 8.12 -26.68
N TYR A 735 -8.03 8.55 -27.66
CA TYR A 735 -8.35 9.70 -28.53
C TYR A 735 -8.60 9.25 -29.99
N LEU A 736 -9.62 8.41 -30.17
CA LEU A 736 -9.98 7.78 -31.46
C LEU A 736 -10.22 8.77 -32.60
N SER A 737 -10.74 9.97 -32.32
CA SER A 737 -10.95 11.04 -33.30
C SER A 737 -9.65 11.56 -33.93
N PHE A 738 -8.48 11.19 -33.39
CA PHE A 738 -7.16 11.57 -33.86
C PHE A 738 -6.31 10.39 -34.37
N ARG A 739 -6.91 9.20 -34.55
CA ARG A 739 -6.22 7.92 -34.87
C ARG A 739 -5.68 7.81 -36.31
N ASN A 740 -6.13 8.66 -37.25
CA ASN A 740 -5.88 8.53 -38.69
C ASN A 740 -4.74 9.39 -39.26
N LEU A 741 -3.84 9.93 -38.42
CA LEU A 741 -2.73 10.75 -38.91
C LEU A 741 -1.42 10.12 -38.42
N LYS A 742 -0.92 9.16 -39.21
CA LYS A 742 0.44 8.61 -39.09
C LYS A 742 1.48 9.70 -39.31
#